data_AF-A0A945H3U7-F1
#
_entry.id   AF-A0A945H3U7-F1
#
_cell.length_a   1.000
_cell.length_b   1.000
_cell.length_c   1.000
_cell.angle_alpha   90.00
_cell.angle_beta   90.00
_cell.angle_gamma   90.00
#
_symmetry.space_group_name_H-M   'P 1'
#
loop_
_entity.id
_entity.type
_entity.pdbx_description
1 polymer ?
#
loop_
_entity_poly.entity_id
_entity_poly.type
_entity_poly.pdbx_seq_one_letter_code
_entity_poly.pdbx_strand_id
1 'polypeptide(L)'
;MGDKYVAWLSNLSRDDIKLAGGKGANLGEMFNAKFPVPPAFVVTTDAFYLFLKEAKLEQPIKDLLNKIDVNNTDDLTEKAKQIRELVTNAEMPQKLESEILEAYDTFNVDLDGLKSSPGALAILKSAREPIFVSVRSSATAEDLGDASFAGQQSSFINVKGNPELIQKVKECFASIFTARSIYYRKKKGFEGLVGIAAIVQKMINSDKSGVMFSRNPVKNNEEILVEAVFGQGEGIVSGKIKPDQHTLTREMELIEEKIADKKVAIIRTSGGQTKTIQLTPEKSTQRVLKTYELKQLADFAIKLEEHYENPQDIEFAIENEDIYILQTRPITTLKKKSESDEKEADLDGQVLTEGMAASPGVASGTVKIIYSMDDLGKIKQGDILVTKMTNPDMVVTMQKAAAILTSEGGVTAHAAIVSREMGIPAIVGAQNALDVLKDGDEITVDGFHGKVFAGKAQNKAVEILPVVETKTKIKVMVDLPKFAERAAKTKADGVGLVRLEGLIATSGKHPVAYEKEGKLDEYKNMLKEGLEKIATTFPGKPIWIRSSDIRNDEYANLEGAPEETEKNPMLGDHGIRYSLKHPEIFKAELMACKELADKGHKFGVMFPQIISIDEVKKARTIFNELKINNVQFGVMIETPAASILIKDICEQKIDFISFGTNDLTQYTLAIDRGNEDVQDIYDEMNWAVLKQISRVIRECKKQGVETSICGQAGSKPEMVKFLVKQGIDSISVNADVAKEISELVHKLETGAQPKTQEQKPATEQPKPESKIEPINNKEEIKEEIQERKIDDDKAKKALQNPEPISDIEVVEEPKEDKPRKEDIFN
;
A
#
# COMPACT_ATOMS: atom_id res chain seq x y z
N MET A 1 38.70 -1.16 -16.61
CA MET A 1 38.31 -2.45 -16.01
C MET A 1 37.50 -3.17 -17.06
N GLY A 2 37.91 -4.37 -17.50
CA GLY A 2 37.25 -5.06 -18.61
C GLY A 2 35.79 -5.38 -18.28
N ASP A 3 34.92 -5.29 -19.28
CA ASP A 3 33.50 -5.63 -19.20
C ASP A 3 33.35 -7.05 -18.61
N LYS A 4 32.79 -7.17 -17.40
CA LYS A 4 32.45 -8.46 -16.79
C LYS A 4 30.99 -8.75 -17.12
N TYR A 5 30.75 -9.72 -18.00
CA TYR A 5 29.39 -10.08 -18.39
C TYR A 5 28.71 -10.96 -17.35
N VAL A 6 29.50 -11.63 -16.51
CA VAL A 6 29.05 -12.36 -15.32
C VAL A 6 29.61 -11.74 -14.03
N ALA A 7 28.73 -11.54 -13.05
CA ALA A 7 29.09 -11.03 -11.72
C ALA A 7 28.57 -11.96 -10.60
N TRP A 8 29.47 -12.44 -9.75
CA TRP A 8 29.12 -13.19 -8.53
C TRP A 8 28.53 -12.28 -7.45
N LEU A 9 27.62 -12.80 -6.60
CA LEU A 9 27.01 -12.04 -5.51
C LEU A 9 28.04 -11.36 -4.59
N SER A 10 29.19 -12.00 -4.35
CA SER A 10 30.27 -11.44 -3.54
C SER A 10 30.89 -10.15 -4.09
N ASN A 11 30.65 -9.85 -5.37
CA ASN A 11 31.14 -8.64 -6.04
C ASN A 11 30.03 -7.61 -6.29
N LEU A 12 28.83 -7.84 -5.77
CA LEU A 12 27.66 -6.98 -5.97
C LEU A 12 27.19 -6.38 -4.64
N SER A 13 26.68 -5.17 -4.70
CA SER A 13 26.09 -4.43 -3.59
C SER A 13 24.76 -3.81 -4.00
N ARG A 14 24.03 -3.21 -3.06
CA ARG A 14 22.82 -2.45 -3.36
C ARG A 14 23.01 -1.32 -4.38
N ASP A 15 24.24 -0.82 -4.58
CA ASP A 15 24.53 0.28 -5.51
C ASP A 15 24.69 -0.19 -6.97
N ASP A 16 24.76 -1.51 -7.20
CA ASP A 16 25.03 -2.11 -8.52
C ASP A 16 23.76 -2.37 -9.35
N ILE A 17 22.65 -1.66 -9.08
CA ILE A 17 21.35 -1.82 -9.76
C ILE A 17 21.48 -1.70 -11.28
N LYS A 18 22.34 -0.79 -11.78
CA LYS A 18 22.55 -0.60 -13.22
C LYS A 18 23.18 -1.82 -13.89
N LEU A 19 23.99 -2.58 -13.15
CA LEU A 19 24.73 -3.74 -13.66
C LEU A 19 23.94 -5.04 -13.48
N ALA A 20 23.34 -5.24 -12.30
CA ALA A 20 22.72 -6.50 -11.89
C ALA A 20 21.19 -6.46 -11.84
N GLY A 21 20.58 -5.30 -12.12
CA GLY A 21 19.17 -5.05 -11.82
C GLY A 21 18.90 -4.98 -10.31
N GLY A 22 17.67 -4.61 -9.94
CA GLY A 22 17.32 -4.40 -8.53
C GLY A 22 17.44 -5.67 -7.67
N LYS A 23 16.85 -6.80 -8.12
CA LYS A 23 16.95 -8.09 -7.40
C LYS A 23 18.38 -8.62 -7.30
N GLY A 24 19.16 -8.50 -8.37
CA GLY A 24 20.53 -9.00 -8.41
C GLY A 24 21.45 -8.22 -7.47
N ALA A 25 21.31 -6.89 -7.47
CA ALA A 25 21.99 -6.01 -6.50
C ALA A 25 21.59 -6.35 -5.07
N ASN A 26 20.29 -6.56 -4.83
CA ASN A 26 19.77 -6.86 -3.50
C ASN A 26 20.20 -8.24 -2.96
N LEU A 27 20.30 -9.25 -3.84
CA LEU A 27 20.89 -10.55 -3.49
C LEU A 27 22.37 -10.43 -3.12
N GLY A 28 23.11 -9.57 -3.82
CA GLY A 28 24.51 -9.27 -3.52
C GLY A 28 24.67 -8.63 -2.14
N GLU A 29 23.82 -7.65 -1.83
CA GLU A 29 23.73 -6.99 -0.53
C GLU A 29 23.50 -8.00 0.60
N MET A 30 22.46 -8.83 0.50
CA MET A 30 22.14 -9.85 1.51
C MET A 30 23.28 -10.88 1.68
N PHE A 31 23.88 -11.33 0.58
CA PHE A 31 24.99 -12.30 0.62
C PHE A 31 26.21 -11.72 1.33
N ASN A 32 26.55 -10.45 1.06
CA ASN A 32 27.67 -9.76 1.70
C ASN A 32 27.41 -9.44 3.17
N ALA A 33 26.15 -9.18 3.53
CA ALA A 33 25.67 -9.06 4.92
C ALA A 33 25.58 -10.40 5.68
N LYS A 34 26.00 -11.52 5.06
CA LYS A 34 26.06 -12.87 5.65
C LYS A 34 24.72 -13.52 5.96
N PHE A 35 23.65 -13.08 5.32
CA PHE A 35 22.40 -13.84 5.30
C PHE A 35 22.57 -15.13 4.49
N PRO A 36 21.82 -16.21 4.80
CA PRO A 36 21.97 -17.50 4.13
C PRO A 36 21.32 -17.48 2.75
N VAL A 37 21.91 -16.76 1.81
CA VAL A 37 21.44 -16.67 0.42
C VAL A 37 22.04 -17.81 -0.39
N PRO A 38 21.24 -18.56 -1.19
CA PRO A 38 21.79 -19.57 -2.08
C PRO A 38 22.82 -18.96 -3.04
N PRO A 39 23.96 -19.63 -3.30
CA PRO A 39 24.95 -19.16 -4.25
C PRO A 39 24.33 -18.77 -5.60
N ALA A 40 24.70 -17.61 -6.11
CA ALA A 40 24.23 -17.11 -7.40
C ALA A 40 25.33 -16.34 -8.15
N PHE A 41 25.15 -16.24 -9.46
CA PHE A 41 25.81 -15.23 -10.29
C PHE A 41 24.76 -14.51 -11.14
N VAL A 42 25.11 -13.32 -11.62
CA VAL A 42 24.25 -12.47 -12.43
C VAL A 42 24.88 -12.32 -13.81
N VAL A 43 24.12 -12.68 -14.84
CA VAL A 43 24.38 -12.29 -16.22
C VAL A 43 23.91 -10.84 -16.36
N THR A 44 24.86 -9.93 -16.53
CA THR A 44 24.68 -8.50 -16.33
C THR A 44 23.86 -7.82 -17.44
N THR A 45 23.45 -6.59 -17.20
CA THR A 45 22.82 -5.73 -18.23
C THR A 45 23.75 -5.46 -19.41
N ASP A 46 25.07 -5.37 -19.18
CA ASP A 46 26.06 -5.25 -20.25
C ASP A 46 26.10 -6.49 -21.14
N ALA A 47 25.92 -7.68 -20.56
CA ALA A 47 25.78 -8.92 -21.30
C ALA A 47 24.54 -8.92 -22.21
N PHE A 48 23.42 -8.40 -21.73
CA PHE A 48 22.21 -8.21 -22.52
C PHE A 48 22.43 -7.25 -23.71
N TYR A 49 23.09 -6.11 -23.48
CA TYR A 49 23.41 -5.18 -24.56
C TYR A 49 24.39 -5.77 -25.58
N LEU A 50 25.40 -6.51 -25.12
CA LEU A 50 26.30 -7.24 -26.01
C LEU A 50 25.55 -8.27 -26.86
N PHE A 51 24.65 -9.04 -26.24
CA PHE A 51 23.81 -10.02 -26.92
C PHE A 51 22.99 -9.38 -28.04
N LEU A 52 22.27 -8.29 -27.75
CA LEU A 52 21.48 -7.59 -28.76
C LEU A 52 22.33 -7.05 -29.93
N LYS A 53 23.54 -6.58 -29.63
CA LYS A 53 24.48 -6.03 -30.61
C LYS A 53 25.07 -7.11 -31.52
N GLU A 54 25.66 -8.16 -30.95
CA GLU A 54 26.34 -9.20 -31.71
C GLU A 54 25.37 -10.14 -32.45
N ALA A 55 24.20 -10.39 -31.88
CA ALA A 55 23.11 -11.11 -32.55
C ALA A 55 22.35 -10.25 -33.58
N LYS A 56 22.74 -8.97 -33.76
CA LYS A 56 22.13 -8.02 -34.72
C LYS A 56 20.63 -7.81 -34.52
N LEU A 57 20.17 -7.85 -33.27
CA LEU A 57 18.76 -7.73 -32.89
C LEU A 57 18.31 -6.29 -32.62
N GLU A 58 19.26 -5.39 -32.35
CA GLU A 58 18.95 -4.03 -31.89
C GLU A 58 18.05 -3.26 -32.86
N GLN A 59 18.37 -3.25 -34.16
CA GLN A 59 17.60 -2.53 -35.16
C GLN A 59 16.22 -3.18 -35.44
N PRO A 60 16.12 -4.51 -35.67
CA PRO A 60 14.82 -5.18 -35.80
C PRO A 60 13.85 -4.91 -34.62
N ILE A 61 14.36 -4.92 -33.39
CA ILE A 61 13.56 -4.66 -32.20
C ILE A 61 13.08 -3.20 -32.17
N LYS A 62 13.98 -2.24 -32.43
CA LYS A 62 13.62 -0.80 -32.49
C LYS A 62 12.55 -0.53 -33.54
N ASP A 63 12.67 -1.14 -34.73
CA ASP A 63 11.70 -0.96 -35.81
C ASP A 63 10.31 -1.49 -35.43
N LEU A 64 10.24 -2.64 -34.76
CA LEU A 64 8.98 -3.19 -34.26
C LEU A 64 8.40 -2.30 -33.15
N LEU A 65 9.20 -1.90 -32.16
CA LEU A 65 8.75 -1.03 -31.05
C LEU A 65 8.18 0.31 -31.55
N ASN A 66 8.82 0.92 -32.56
CA ASN A 66 8.36 2.18 -33.15
C ASN A 66 7.01 2.04 -33.88
N LYS A 67 6.74 0.87 -34.45
CA LYS A 67 5.49 0.57 -35.17
C LYS A 67 4.34 0.16 -34.25
N ILE A 68 4.57 -0.14 -32.97
CA ILE A 68 3.51 -0.56 -32.03
C ILE A 68 2.56 0.60 -31.74
N ASP A 69 1.28 0.38 -32.01
CA ASP A 69 0.19 1.18 -31.46
C ASP A 69 -0.20 0.64 -30.09
N VAL A 70 0.07 1.42 -29.04
CA VAL A 70 -0.19 1.00 -27.64
C VAL A 70 -1.65 1.08 -27.24
N ASN A 71 -2.50 1.72 -28.05
CA ASN A 71 -3.94 1.77 -27.82
C ASN A 71 -4.67 0.62 -28.50
N ASN A 72 -3.96 -0.21 -29.28
CA ASN A 72 -4.48 -1.42 -29.91
C ASN A 72 -3.87 -2.67 -29.25
N THR A 73 -4.66 -3.35 -28.44
CA THR A 73 -4.24 -4.52 -27.66
C THR A 73 -3.73 -5.68 -28.53
N ASP A 74 -4.35 -5.92 -29.69
CA ASP A 74 -3.98 -7.01 -30.59
C ASP A 74 -2.64 -6.72 -31.27
N ASP A 75 -2.45 -5.48 -31.75
CA ASP A 75 -1.20 -5.04 -32.37
C ASP A 75 -0.02 -5.09 -31.40
N LEU A 76 -0.24 -4.61 -30.17
CA LEU A 76 0.73 -4.66 -29.08
C LEU A 76 1.13 -6.10 -28.74
N THR A 77 0.15 -7.00 -28.60
CA THR A 77 0.38 -8.39 -28.21
C THR A 77 1.16 -9.15 -29.27
N GLU A 78 0.78 -8.98 -30.53
CA GLU A 78 1.40 -9.65 -31.67
C GLU A 78 2.84 -9.17 -31.89
N LYS A 79 3.09 -7.86 -31.92
CA LYS A 79 4.45 -7.31 -32.09
C LYS A 79 5.35 -7.63 -30.89
N ALA A 80 4.81 -7.60 -29.67
CA ALA A 80 5.55 -8.02 -28.49
C ALA A 80 5.97 -9.49 -28.60
N LYS A 81 5.09 -10.37 -29.09
CA LYS A 81 5.41 -11.78 -29.33
C LYS A 81 6.51 -11.94 -30.38
N GLN A 82 6.43 -11.23 -31.50
CA GLN A 82 7.48 -11.24 -32.54
C GLN A 82 8.84 -10.82 -32.00
N ILE A 83 8.89 -9.75 -31.18
CA ILE A 83 10.14 -9.31 -30.53
C ILE A 83 10.71 -10.42 -29.62
N ARG A 84 9.87 -11.06 -28.81
CA ARG A 84 10.32 -12.14 -27.92
C ARG A 84 10.84 -13.36 -28.69
N GLU A 85 10.22 -13.70 -29.81
CA GLU A 85 10.67 -14.79 -30.68
C GLU A 85 12.03 -14.46 -31.32
N LEU A 86 12.26 -13.22 -31.75
CA LEU A 86 13.58 -12.78 -32.26
C LEU A 86 14.68 -12.98 -31.21
N VAL A 87 14.44 -12.55 -29.97
CA VAL A 87 15.40 -12.69 -28.87
C VAL A 87 15.63 -14.16 -28.51
N THR A 88 14.57 -14.95 -28.44
CA THR A 88 14.64 -16.35 -27.99
C THR A 88 15.32 -17.24 -29.03
N ASN A 89 15.10 -16.99 -30.32
CA ASN A 89 15.65 -17.80 -31.42
C ASN A 89 17.07 -17.39 -31.84
N ALA A 90 17.56 -16.24 -31.40
CA ALA A 90 18.91 -15.81 -31.71
C ALA A 90 19.98 -16.70 -31.07
N GLU A 91 21.13 -16.80 -31.73
CA GLU A 91 22.31 -17.49 -31.22
C GLU A 91 22.99 -16.66 -30.14
N MET A 92 23.41 -17.30 -29.06
CA MET A 92 24.18 -16.65 -28.00
C MET A 92 25.61 -16.39 -28.51
N PRO A 93 26.17 -15.17 -28.37
CA PRO A 93 27.56 -14.93 -28.72
C PRO A 93 28.50 -15.86 -27.95
N GLN A 94 29.46 -16.49 -28.65
CA GLN A 94 30.36 -17.49 -28.06
C GLN A 94 31.10 -17.00 -26.81
N LYS A 95 31.49 -15.71 -26.80
CA LYS A 95 32.16 -15.08 -25.65
C LYS A 95 31.26 -15.09 -24.42
N LEU A 96 29.99 -14.71 -24.59
CA LEU A 96 29.01 -14.66 -23.52
C LEU A 96 28.59 -16.07 -23.07
N GLU A 97 28.35 -16.97 -24.03
CA GLU A 97 28.04 -18.38 -23.74
C GLU A 97 29.14 -19.03 -22.90
N SER A 98 30.41 -18.86 -23.30
CA SER A 98 31.55 -19.44 -22.58
C SER A 98 31.63 -18.92 -21.14
N GLU A 99 31.48 -17.60 -20.93
CA GLU A 99 31.56 -17.01 -19.59
C GLU A 99 30.40 -17.46 -18.66
N ILE A 100 29.19 -17.59 -19.21
CA ILE A 100 28.03 -18.13 -18.46
C ILE A 100 28.25 -19.60 -18.07
N LEU A 101 28.74 -20.41 -19.01
CA LEU A 101 28.97 -21.84 -18.77
C LEU A 101 30.13 -22.09 -17.81
N GLU A 102 31.22 -21.32 -17.89
CA GLU A 102 32.32 -21.36 -16.91
C GLU A 102 31.83 -21.02 -15.49
N ALA A 103 30.99 -20.00 -15.35
CA ALA A 103 30.38 -19.66 -14.06
C ALA A 103 29.42 -20.75 -13.55
N TYR A 104 28.65 -21.37 -14.45
CA TYR A 104 27.77 -22.49 -14.12
C TYR A 104 28.54 -23.73 -13.67
N ASP A 105 29.62 -24.09 -14.35
CA ASP A 105 30.49 -25.19 -13.97
C ASP A 105 31.18 -24.94 -12.62
N THR A 106 31.46 -23.67 -12.29
CA THR A 106 32.04 -23.28 -10.98
C THR A 106 31.11 -23.59 -9.80
N PHE A 107 29.77 -23.55 -9.97
CA PHE A 107 28.85 -24.02 -8.92
C PHE A 107 29.05 -25.48 -8.55
N ASN A 108 29.60 -26.28 -9.46
CA ASN A 108 29.74 -27.72 -9.34
C ASN A 108 31.02 -28.13 -8.59
N VAL A 109 31.86 -27.15 -8.19
CA VAL A 109 33.16 -27.38 -7.56
C VAL A 109 33.07 -27.21 -6.04
N ASP A 110 33.29 -28.30 -5.30
CA ASP A 110 33.50 -28.28 -3.86
C ASP A 110 34.92 -27.78 -3.54
N LEU A 111 35.03 -26.50 -3.21
CA LEU A 111 36.31 -25.85 -2.88
C LEU A 111 36.95 -26.40 -1.59
N ASP A 112 36.17 -27.00 -0.68
CA ASP A 112 36.70 -27.59 0.55
C ASP A 112 37.13 -29.06 0.34
N GLY A 113 36.46 -29.79 -0.56
CA GLY A 113 36.92 -31.08 -1.06
C GLY A 113 38.26 -31.01 -1.81
N LEU A 114 38.48 -29.94 -2.59
CA LEU A 114 39.71 -29.75 -3.38
C LEU A 114 40.96 -29.47 -2.54
N LYS A 115 40.81 -28.84 -1.36
CA LYS A 115 41.93 -28.62 -0.42
C LYS A 115 42.46 -29.92 0.20
N SER A 116 41.69 -31.00 0.12
CA SER A 116 41.92 -32.25 0.86
C SER A 116 42.59 -33.36 0.02
N SER A 117 42.68 -33.23 -1.31
CA SER A 117 43.37 -34.21 -2.18
C SER A 117 43.72 -33.65 -3.57
N PRO A 118 45.01 -33.34 -3.86
CA PRO A 118 45.42 -32.68 -5.10
C PRO A 118 45.77 -33.68 -6.21
N GLY A 119 44.80 -34.44 -6.72
CA GLY A 119 45.03 -35.41 -7.82
C GLY A 119 44.00 -35.32 -8.94
N ALA A 120 44.40 -35.59 -10.19
CA ALA A 120 43.52 -35.62 -11.36
C ALA A 120 42.31 -36.57 -11.22
N LEU A 121 42.44 -37.62 -10.40
CA LEU A 121 41.35 -38.55 -10.06
C LEU A 121 40.33 -37.94 -9.08
N ALA A 122 40.73 -36.97 -8.26
CA ALA A 122 39.83 -36.22 -7.38
C ALA A 122 38.97 -35.24 -8.19
N ILE A 123 39.54 -34.60 -9.23
CA ILE A 123 38.83 -33.74 -10.19
C ILE A 123 37.74 -34.51 -10.95
N LEU A 124 38.07 -35.73 -11.40
CA LEU A 124 37.11 -36.64 -12.05
C LEU A 124 36.06 -37.21 -11.08
N LYS A 125 36.38 -37.38 -9.79
CA LYS A 125 35.41 -37.77 -8.74
C LYS A 125 34.55 -36.60 -8.24
N SER A 126 35.03 -35.36 -8.38
CA SER A 126 34.28 -34.15 -8.08
C SER A 126 33.43 -33.66 -9.25
N ALA A 127 33.49 -34.32 -10.42
CA ALA A 127 32.53 -34.11 -11.51
C ALA A 127 31.14 -34.60 -11.05
N ARG A 128 30.45 -33.76 -10.29
CA ARG A 128 29.06 -33.98 -9.89
C ARG A 128 28.15 -33.77 -11.09
N GLU A 129 26.98 -34.41 -11.06
CA GLU A 129 25.93 -34.08 -12.02
C GLU A 129 25.67 -32.56 -12.02
N PRO A 130 25.36 -31.96 -13.19
CA PRO A 130 25.01 -30.54 -13.26
C PRO A 130 23.93 -30.20 -12.23
N ILE A 131 24.17 -29.16 -11.44
CA ILE A 131 23.23 -28.75 -10.40
C ILE A 131 21.98 -28.12 -11.02
N PHE A 132 20.86 -28.22 -10.31
CA PHE A 132 19.66 -27.47 -10.67
C PHE A 132 19.84 -26.01 -10.28
N VAL A 133 19.46 -25.10 -11.18
CA VAL A 133 19.48 -23.66 -10.95
C VAL A 133 18.10 -23.05 -11.26
N SER A 134 17.83 -21.89 -10.68
CA SER A 134 16.77 -21.00 -11.12
C SER A 134 17.36 -19.84 -11.92
N VAL A 135 16.70 -19.48 -13.02
CA VAL A 135 17.02 -18.30 -13.82
C VAL A 135 15.93 -17.26 -13.61
N ARG A 136 16.25 -16.18 -12.88
CA ARG A 136 15.31 -15.12 -12.51
C ARG A 136 15.69 -13.82 -13.20
N SER A 137 14.70 -13.13 -13.72
CA SER A 137 14.84 -11.78 -14.27
C SER A 137 15.06 -10.74 -13.19
N SER A 138 15.93 -9.77 -13.49
CA SER A 138 16.29 -8.63 -12.64
C SER A 138 16.42 -7.37 -13.49
N ALA A 139 15.38 -6.55 -13.55
CA ALA A 139 15.39 -5.33 -14.36
C ALA A 139 15.98 -4.13 -13.59
N THR A 140 16.59 -3.18 -14.31
CA THR A 140 17.16 -1.95 -13.71
C THR A 140 16.11 -0.98 -13.18
N ALA A 141 14.86 -1.16 -13.57
CA ALA A 141 13.72 -0.33 -13.18
C ALA A 141 12.71 -1.09 -12.31
N GLU A 142 13.02 -2.32 -11.88
CA GLU A 142 12.08 -3.21 -11.19
C GLU A 142 11.70 -2.72 -9.78
N ASP A 143 12.63 -1.98 -9.15
CA ASP A 143 12.56 -1.54 -7.75
C ASP A 143 12.63 0.01 -7.60
N LEU A 144 12.37 0.77 -8.68
CA LEU A 144 12.08 2.20 -8.53
C LEU A 144 10.76 2.29 -7.76
N GLY A 145 10.79 2.92 -6.58
CA GLY A 145 9.82 2.81 -5.47
C GLY A 145 8.32 2.95 -5.78
N ASP A 146 7.95 3.34 -7.01
CA ASP A 146 6.57 3.56 -7.45
C ASP A 146 6.10 2.56 -8.54
N ALA A 147 6.95 1.61 -8.94
CA ALA A 147 6.63 0.64 -10.00
C ALA A 147 6.91 -0.80 -9.51
N SER A 148 5.98 -1.38 -8.76
CA SER A 148 6.04 -2.81 -8.45
C SER A 148 5.80 -3.62 -9.74
N PHE A 149 6.85 -4.13 -10.37
CA PHE A 149 6.78 -5.07 -11.50
C PHE A 149 6.46 -6.50 -11.03
N ALA A 150 5.77 -6.64 -9.91
CA ALA A 150 5.49 -7.93 -9.28
C ALA A 150 4.77 -8.87 -10.26
N GLY A 151 5.35 -10.05 -10.49
CA GLY A 151 4.80 -11.11 -11.33
C GLY A 151 4.86 -10.85 -12.85
N GLN A 152 5.54 -9.81 -13.33
CA GLN A 152 5.58 -9.47 -14.76
C GLN A 152 6.72 -10.13 -15.55
N GLN A 153 7.76 -10.64 -14.88
CA GLN A 153 8.97 -11.13 -15.54
C GLN A 153 9.25 -12.59 -15.21
N SER A 154 9.82 -13.30 -16.18
CA SER A 154 9.95 -14.77 -16.15
C SER A 154 10.94 -15.23 -15.07
N SER A 155 10.52 -16.22 -14.28
CA SER A 155 11.40 -17.00 -13.40
C SER A 155 11.29 -18.47 -13.82
N PHE A 156 12.42 -19.06 -14.18
CA PHE A 156 12.50 -20.46 -14.56
C PHE A 156 13.16 -21.23 -13.42
N ILE A 157 12.50 -22.26 -12.92
CA ILE A 157 12.99 -23.10 -11.84
C ILE A 157 13.43 -24.46 -12.38
N ASN A 158 14.28 -25.15 -11.62
CA ASN A 158 14.72 -26.51 -11.92
C ASN A 158 15.42 -26.67 -13.29
N VAL A 159 16.13 -25.63 -13.73
CA VAL A 159 16.91 -25.63 -14.98
C VAL A 159 18.18 -26.46 -14.77
N LYS A 160 18.50 -27.37 -15.69
CA LYS A 160 19.69 -28.23 -15.57
C LYS A 160 20.40 -28.42 -16.92
N GLY A 161 21.70 -28.21 -16.88
CA GLY A 161 22.59 -28.44 -18.01
C GLY A 161 22.72 -27.24 -18.96
N ASN A 162 23.82 -27.26 -19.70
CA ASN A 162 24.30 -26.11 -20.46
C ASN A 162 23.30 -25.62 -21.52
N PRO A 163 22.69 -26.48 -22.37
CA PRO A 163 21.76 -26.01 -23.39
C PRO A 163 20.51 -25.36 -22.81
N GLU A 164 19.96 -25.95 -21.74
CA GLU A 164 18.76 -25.43 -21.09
C GLU A 164 19.03 -24.09 -20.40
N LEU A 165 20.18 -23.96 -19.72
CA LEU A 165 20.60 -22.72 -19.08
C LEU A 165 20.67 -21.55 -20.07
N ILE A 166 21.39 -21.73 -21.17
CA ILE A 166 21.54 -20.69 -22.20
C ILE A 166 20.18 -20.31 -22.78
N GLN A 167 19.33 -21.30 -23.03
CA GLN A 167 17.98 -21.06 -23.52
C GLN A 167 17.15 -20.24 -22.51
N LYS A 168 17.20 -20.56 -21.21
CA LYS A 168 16.47 -19.81 -20.18
C LYS A 168 17.02 -18.41 -19.93
N VAL A 169 18.32 -18.19 -20.11
CA VAL A 169 18.90 -16.83 -20.10
C VAL A 169 18.35 -15.98 -21.25
N LYS A 170 18.24 -16.54 -22.47
CA LYS A 170 17.60 -15.83 -23.60
C LYS A 170 16.12 -15.56 -23.37
N GLU A 171 15.38 -16.52 -22.82
CA GLU A 171 13.97 -16.32 -22.48
C GLU A 171 13.80 -15.24 -21.38
N CYS A 172 14.77 -15.15 -20.45
CA CYS A 172 14.82 -14.09 -19.45
C CYS A 172 15.04 -12.71 -20.10
N PHE A 173 16.00 -12.60 -21.01
CA PHE A 173 16.22 -11.39 -21.83
C PHE A 173 14.98 -11.01 -22.65
N ALA A 174 14.24 -11.99 -23.17
CA ALA A 174 13.01 -11.74 -23.91
C ALA A 174 11.87 -11.18 -23.03
N SER A 175 11.89 -11.46 -21.72
CA SER A 175 10.79 -11.08 -20.81
C SER A 175 10.61 -9.57 -20.62
N ILE A 176 11.63 -8.75 -20.94
CA ILE A 176 11.50 -7.28 -20.96
C ILE A 176 10.62 -6.78 -22.12
N PHE A 177 10.29 -7.65 -23.07
CA PHE A 177 9.45 -7.36 -24.24
C PHE A 177 8.07 -8.03 -24.16
N THR A 178 7.52 -8.21 -22.97
CA THR A 178 6.10 -8.55 -22.81
C THR A 178 5.22 -7.37 -23.22
N ALA A 179 3.99 -7.66 -23.68
CA ALA A 179 3.03 -6.63 -24.10
C ALA A 179 2.81 -5.58 -22.99
N ARG A 180 2.63 -6.05 -21.75
CA ARG A 180 2.48 -5.21 -20.56
C ARG A 180 3.70 -4.32 -20.29
N SER A 181 4.90 -4.89 -20.36
CA SER A 181 6.15 -4.14 -20.15
C SER A 181 6.35 -3.06 -21.22
N ILE A 182 6.03 -3.35 -22.48
CA ILE A 182 6.09 -2.39 -23.58
C ILE A 182 5.05 -1.27 -23.42
N TYR A 183 3.79 -1.61 -23.13
CA TYR A 183 2.70 -0.65 -22.91
C TYR A 183 3.07 0.34 -21.80
N TYR A 184 3.50 -0.17 -20.66
CA TYR A 184 3.86 0.64 -19.50
C TYR A 184 5.00 1.62 -19.83
N ARG A 185 6.09 1.14 -20.45
CA ARG A 185 7.22 1.99 -20.84
C ARG A 185 6.82 3.11 -21.79
N LYS A 186 6.02 2.80 -22.83
CA LYS A 186 5.52 3.83 -23.75
C LYS A 186 4.63 4.85 -23.06
N LYS A 187 3.74 4.44 -22.15
CA LYS A 187 2.84 5.34 -21.43
C LYS A 187 3.58 6.30 -20.49
N LYS A 188 4.66 5.83 -19.85
CA LYS A 188 5.54 6.64 -18.99
C LYS A 188 6.59 7.46 -19.78
N GLY A 189 6.59 7.40 -21.12
CA GLY A 189 7.50 8.17 -21.97
C GLY A 189 8.95 7.66 -21.98
N PHE A 190 9.20 6.41 -21.60
CA PHE A 190 10.53 5.82 -21.69
C PHE A 190 10.86 5.46 -23.15
N GLU A 191 11.72 6.26 -23.77
CA GLU A 191 12.25 6.02 -25.11
C GLU A 191 13.59 5.26 -25.03
N GLY A 192 13.64 4.01 -25.51
CA GLY A 192 14.88 3.25 -25.64
C GLY A 192 14.81 1.78 -25.17
N LEU A 193 15.94 1.07 -25.34
CA LEU A 193 16.12 -0.31 -24.87
C LEU A 193 16.56 -0.29 -23.41
N VAL A 194 15.66 -0.64 -22.51
CA VAL A 194 15.95 -0.83 -21.07
C VAL A 194 16.70 -2.15 -20.89
N GLY A 195 17.76 -2.14 -20.09
CA GLY A 195 18.56 -3.32 -19.79
C GLY A 195 17.88 -4.24 -18.79
N ILE A 196 18.12 -5.54 -18.95
CA ILE A 196 17.69 -6.58 -18.01
C ILE A 196 18.88 -7.48 -17.70
N ALA A 197 19.01 -7.86 -16.43
CA ALA A 197 19.96 -8.87 -15.98
C ALA A 197 19.24 -10.20 -15.71
N ALA A 198 19.98 -11.31 -15.77
CA ALA A 198 19.47 -12.63 -15.43
C ALA A 198 20.28 -13.21 -14.27
N ILE A 199 19.62 -13.47 -13.15
CA ILE A 199 20.19 -14.12 -11.96
C ILE A 199 20.13 -15.62 -12.18
N VAL A 200 21.27 -16.28 -12.16
CA VAL A 200 21.41 -17.73 -12.13
C VAL A 200 21.77 -18.15 -10.71
N GLN A 201 20.81 -18.73 -10.00
CA GLN A 201 20.93 -19.06 -8.58
C GLN A 201 20.77 -20.56 -8.36
N LYS A 202 21.55 -21.15 -7.45
CA LYS A 202 21.39 -22.56 -7.06
C LYS A 202 19.95 -22.82 -6.61
N MET A 203 19.31 -23.81 -7.22
CA MET A 203 17.95 -24.21 -6.85
C MET A 203 17.99 -24.99 -5.54
N ILE A 204 17.18 -24.56 -4.57
CA ILE A 204 16.98 -25.27 -3.31
C ILE A 204 15.87 -26.32 -3.51
N ASN A 205 16.16 -27.59 -3.24
CA ASN A 205 15.18 -28.66 -3.31
C ASN A 205 14.35 -28.70 -2.02
N SER A 206 13.54 -27.66 -1.84
CA SER A 206 12.93 -27.37 -0.56
C SER A 206 11.91 -28.40 -0.10
N ASP A 207 12.08 -28.91 1.11
CA ASP A 207 11.08 -29.73 1.82
C ASP A 207 9.94 -28.85 2.35
N LYS A 208 10.27 -27.59 2.66
CA LYS A 208 9.36 -26.54 3.15
C LYS A 208 9.78 -25.21 2.55
N SER A 209 8.81 -24.35 2.31
CA SER A 209 9.08 -23.01 1.81
C SER A 209 7.98 -22.07 2.25
N GLY A 210 8.23 -20.77 2.14
CA GLY A 210 7.28 -19.80 2.62
C GLY A 210 7.69 -18.36 2.36
N VAL A 211 6.86 -17.48 2.91
CA VAL A 211 7.06 -16.04 2.91
C VAL A 211 6.91 -15.56 4.34
N MET A 212 7.72 -14.60 4.75
CA MET A 212 7.61 -13.95 6.05
C MET A 212 7.67 -12.44 5.92
N PHE A 213 6.89 -11.77 6.75
CA PHE A 213 6.86 -10.32 6.86
C PHE A 213 7.43 -9.92 8.21
N SER A 214 8.40 -9.00 8.22
CA SER A 214 9.03 -8.52 9.47
C SER A 214 8.07 -7.70 10.33
N ARG A 215 6.96 -7.24 9.74
CA ARG A 215 5.80 -6.63 10.40
C ARG A 215 4.51 -7.12 9.77
N ASN A 216 3.44 -7.25 10.54
CA ASN A 216 2.20 -7.83 10.09
C ASN A 216 1.46 -6.85 9.15
N PRO A 217 1.35 -7.16 7.85
CA PRO A 217 0.76 -6.22 6.89
C PRO A 217 -0.78 -6.18 6.97
N VAL A 218 -1.42 -7.12 7.68
CA VAL A 218 -2.88 -7.17 7.87
C VAL A 218 -3.29 -6.35 9.10
N LYS A 219 -2.62 -6.61 10.24
CA LYS A 219 -2.89 -5.90 11.50
C LYS A 219 -2.16 -4.56 11.62
N ASN A 220 -1.20 -4.30 10.72
CA ASN A 220 -0.36 -3.11 10.71
C ASN A 220 0.30 -2.84 12.07
N ASN A 221 0.89 -3.88 12.66
CA ASN A 221 1.57 -3.85 13.97
C ASN A 221 2.99 -4.42 13.84
N GLU A 222 3.74 -4.47 14.95
CA GLU A 222 5.14 -4.93 14.97
C GLU A 222 5.28 -6.46 15.03
N GLU A 223 4.19 -7.23 14.91
CA GLU A 223 4.24 -8.70 14.92
C GLU A 223 4.84 -9.23 13.62
N ILE A 224 5.61 -10.32 13.70
CA ILE A 224 6.17 -11.00 12.53
C ILE A 224 5.15 -12.04 12.04
N LEU A 225 4.82 -12.01 10.75
CA LEU A 225 3.91 -12.97 10.13
C LEU A 225 4.69 -13.94 9.24
N VAL A 226 4.59 -15.24 9.49
CA VAL A 226 5.24 -16.30 8.71
C VAL A 226 4.17 -17.19 8.08
N GLU A 227 4.20 -17.32 6.75
CA GLU A 227 3.38 -18.28 5.99
C GLU A 227 4.23 -19.40 5.42
N ALA A 228 3.80 -20.66 5.55
CA ALA A 228 4.58 -21.81 5.08
C ALA A 228 3.76 -22.93 4.44
N VAL A 229 4.37 -23.60 3.46
CA VAL A 229 3.84 -24.79 2.76
C VAL A 229 4.88 -25.91 2.68
N PHE A 230 4.42 -27.13 2.48
CA PHE A 230 5.30 -28.24 2.12
C PHE A 230 5.75 -28.14 0.65
N GLY A 231 7.01 -28.48 0.39
CA GLY A 231 7.60 -28.47 -0.94
C GLY A 231 8.07 -27.08 -1.39
N GLN A 232 7.97 -26.81 -2.70
CA GLN A 232 8.43 -25.59 -3.36
C GLN A 232 7.47 -24.41 -3.20
N GLY A 233 8.05 -23.20 -3.12
CA GLY A 233 7.32 -21.96 -2.81
C GLY A 233 6.35 -21.50 -3.89
N GLU A 234 6.41 -22.09 -5.09
CA GLU A 234 5.48 -21.77 -6.18
C GLU A 234 4.01 -21.91 -5.74
N GLY A 235 3.72 -22.86 -4.84
CA GLY A 235 2.36 -23.10 -4.35
C GLY A 235 1.80 -21.94 -3.51
N ILE A 236 2.65 -21.23 -2.78
CA ILE A 236 2.28 -20.07 -1.95
C ILE A 236 2.16 -18.82 -2.83
N VAL A 237 3.16 -18.57 -3.69
CA VAL A 237 3.21 -17.39 -4.56
C VAL A 237 2.08 -17.40 -5.58
N SER A 238 1.76 -18.57 -6.14
CA SER A 238 0.62 -18.73 -7.05
C SER A 238 -0.73 -18.79 -6.34
N GLY A 239 -0.76 -18.85 -5.00
CA GLY A 239 -2.01 -18.92 -4.25
C GLY A 239 -2.76 -20.26 -4.34
N LYS A 240 -2.17 -21.26 -5.00
CA LYS A 240 -2.79 -22.59 -5.19
C LYS A 240 -2.89 -23.40 -3.90
N ILE A 241 -2.03 -23.11 -2.92
CA ILE A 241 -1.98 -23.82 -1.64
C ILE A 241 -2.26 -22.82 -0.52
N LYS A 242 -3.24 -23.12 0.33
CA LYS A 242 -3.50 -22.37 1.56
C LYS A 242 -2.38 -22.70 2.58
N PRO A 243 -1.55 -21.72 2.98
CA PRO A 243 -0.42 -21.99 3.86
C PRO A 243 -0.83 -22.08 5.33
N ASP A 244 0.06 -22.65 6.15
CA ASP A 244 0.03 -22.42 7.60
C ASP A 244 0.42 -20.97 7.87
N GLN A 245 -0.21 -20.33 8.85
CA GLN A 245 0.12 -18.98 9.30
C GLN A 245 0.56 -18.99 10.76
N HIS A 246 1.69 -18.35 11.03
CA HIS A 246 2.25 -18.19 12.36
C HIS A 246 2.54 -16.71 12.62
N THR A 247 2.03 -16.17 13.72
CA THR A 247 2.29 -14.80 14.15
C THR A 247 3.19 -14.83 15.38
N LEU A 248 4.32 -14.12 15.32
CA LEU A 248 5.31 -14.07 16.38
C LEU A 248 5.53 -12.64 16.91
N THR A 249 5.90 -12.52 18.17
CA THR A 249 6.40 -11.26 18.74
C THR A 249 7.80 -10.93 18.23
N ARG A 250 8.28 -9.72 18.49
CA ARG A 250 9.69 -9.32 18.26
C ARG A 250 10.66 -10.11 19.14
N GLU A 251 10.21 -10.61 20.29
CA GLU A 251 10.95 -11.54 21.16
C GLU A 251 10.91 -13.00 20.65
N MET A 252 10.37 -13.24 19.45
CA MET A 252 10.29 -14.54 18.79
C MET A 252 9.39 -15.55 19.54
N GLU A 253 8.39 -15.06 20.25
CA GLU A 253 7.36 -15.89 20.90
C GLU A 253 6.15 -16.08 19.97
N LEU A 254 5.64 -17.31 19.87
CA LEU A 254 4.48 -17.62 19.02
C LEU A 254 3.19 -17.13 19.71
N ILE A 255 2.49 -16.19 19.08
CA ILE A 255 1.24 -15.59 19.57
C ILE A 255 0.02 -16.33 19.02
N GLU A 256 0.03 -16.59 17.71
CA GLU A 256 -1.12 -17.12 16.97
C GLU A 256 -0.64 -18.15 15.94
N GLU A 257 -1.36 -19.26 15.81
CA GLU A 257 -1.08 -20.33 14.85
C GLU A 257 -2.38 -20.80 14.19
N LYS A 258 -2.39 -20.79 12.85
CA LYS A 258 -3.48 -21.30 12.02
C LYS A 258 -2.93 -22.34 11.05
N ILE A 259 -3.27 -23.60 11.28
CA ILE A 259 -2.84 -24.71 10.44
C ILE A 259 -3.88 -24.95 9.35
N ALA A 260 -3.46 -24.92 8.09
CA ALA A 260 -4.31 -25.16 6.93
C ALA A 260 -4.23 -26.62 6.46
N ASP A 261 -5.32 -27.12 5.86
CA ASP A 261 -5.32 -28.40 5.15
C ASP A 261 -4.68 -28.25 3.76
N LYS A 262 -3.38 -28.55 3.69
CA LYS A 262 -2.54 -28.42 2.50
C LYS A 262 -2.71 -29.65 1.62
N LYS A 263 -3.85 -29.78 0.95
CA LYS A 263 -4.22 -30.99 0.16
C LYS A 263 -3.14 -31.44 -0.83
N VAL A 264 -2.38 -30.48 -1.37
CA VAL A 264 -1.31 -30.75 -2.34
C VAL A 264 0.00 -30.10 -1.91
N ALA A 265 1.10 -30.61 -2.42
CA ALA A 265 2.43 -29.99 -2.35
C ALA A 265 3.07 -29.98 -3.74
N ILE A 266 3.92 -28.99 -4.01
CA ILE A 266 4.69 -28.91 -5.25
C ILE A 266 6.10 -29.42 -4.98
N ILE A 267 6.55 -30.43 -5.74
CA ILE A 267 7.87 -31.02 -5.57
C ILE A 267 8.63 -31.04 -6.90
N ARG A 268 9.96 -31.09 -6.81
CA ARG A 268 10.83 -31.39 -7.94
C ARG A 268 11.07 -32.89 -8.02
N THR A 269 10.85 -33.45 -9.21
CA THR A 269 11.23 -34.84 -9.50
C THR A 269 12.74 -34.97 -9.72
N SER A 270 13.27 -36.18 -9.65
CA SER A 270 14.68 -36.46 -9.98
C SER A 270 15.06 -35.98 -11.39
N GLY A 271 14.13 -36.02 -12.34
CA GLY A 271 14.30 -35.51 -13.70
C GLY A 271 14.14 -33.99 -13.86
N GLY A 272 13.99 -33.22 -12.78
CA GLY A 272 13.88 -31.75 -12.82
C GLY A 272 12.46 -31.21 -13.04
N GLN A 273 11.49 -32.05 -13.37
CA GLN A 273 10.12 -31.59 -13.57
C GLN A 273 9.46 -31.21 -12.23
N THR A 274 8.78 -30.07 -12.22
CA THR A 274 7.86 -29.67 -11.15
C THR A 274 6.59 -30.50 -11.24
N LYS A 275 6.19 -31.14 -10.13
CA LYS A 275 4.93 -31.91 -10.03
C LYS A 275 4.15 -31.52 -8.79
N THR A 276 2.85 -31.42 -8.95
CA THR A 276 1.91 -31.35 -7.84
C THR A 276 1.59 -32.77 -7.38
N ILE A 277 1.85 -33.05 -6.10
CA ILE A 277 1.50 -34.32 -5.45
C ILE A 277 0.37 -34.10 -4.45
N GLN A 278 -0.51 -35.09 -4.34
CA GLN A 278 -1.53 -35.11 -3.29
C GLN A 278 -0.86 -35.51 -1.98
N LEU A 279 -1.06 -34.73 -0.92
CA LEU A 279 -0.63 -35.11 0.42
C LEU A 279 -1.63 -36.09 1.03
N THR A 280 -1.12 -37.04 1.81
CA THR A 280 -1.94 -37.90 2.67
C THR A 280 -2.71 -37.06 3.69
N PRO A 281 -3.93 -37.45 4.11
CA PRO A 281 -4.71 -36.69 5.09
C PRO A 281 -3.96 -36.35 6.39
N GLU A 282 -3.09 -37.24 6.85
CA GLU A 282 -2.24 -37.03 8.03
C GLU A 282 -1.23 -35.90 7.79
N LYS A 283 -0.48 -35.97 6.68
CA LYS A 283 0.51 -34.95 6.32
C LYS A 283 -0.12 -33.61 5.93
N SER A 284 -1.30 -33.59 5.29
CA SER A 284 -1.92 -32.34 4.81
C SER A 284 -2.36 -31.42 5.94
N THR A 285 -2.75 -31.99 7.08
CA THR A 285 -3.19 -31.27 8.28
C THR A 285 -2.07 -31.06 9.31
N GLN A 286 -0.87 -31.59 9.04
CA GLN A 286 0.29 -31.38 9.90
C GLN A 286 0.84 -29.96 9.75
N ARG A 287 1.34 -29.42 10.87
CA ARG A 287 2.11 -28.17 10.91
C ARG A 287 3.39 -28.27 10.07
N VAL A 288 3.64 -27.28 9.20
CA VAL A 288 4.81 -27.25 8.30
C VAL A 288 6.11 -26.96 9.06
N LEU A 289 6.15 -25.87 9.82
CA LEU A 289 7.36 -25.38 10.45
C LEU A 289 7.46 -25.82 11.91
N LYS A 290 8.62 -26.33 12.32
CA LYS A 290 8.94 -26.63 13.72
C LYS A 290 9.19 -25.32 14.49
N THR A 291 9.07 -25.36 15.81
CA THR A 291 9.21 -24.15 16.66
C THR A 291 10.59 -23.49 16.54
N TYR A 292 11.68 -24.27 16.44
CA TYR A 292 13.01 -23.68 16.27
C TYR A 292 13.20 -23.02 14.89
N GLU A 293 12.59 -23.58 13.84
CA GLU A 293 12.63 -23.00 12.49
C GLU A 293 11.91 -21.64 12.48
N LEU A 294 10.76 -21.52 13.15
CA LEU A 294 10.06 -20.24 13.29
C LEU A 294 10.90 -19.18 14.01
N LYS A 295 11.62 -19.56 15.08
CA LYS A 295 12.49 -18.62 15.81
C LYS A 295 13.65 -18.15 14.94
N GLN A 296 14.27 -19.05 14.18
CA GLN A 296 15.34 -18.68 13.25
C GLN A 296 14.83 -17.78 12.13
N LEU A 297 13.65 -18.05 11.57
CA LEU A 297 13.01 -17.20 10.57
C LEU A 297 12.71 -15.80 11.13
N ALA A 298 12.14 -15.72 12.35
CA ALA A 298 11.88 -14.45 13.02
C ALA A 298 13.17 -13.65 13.27
N ASP A 299 14.26 -14.30 13.70
CA ASP A 299 15.58 -13.68 13.85
C ASP A 299 16.10 -13.11 12.51
N PHE A 300 15.97 -13.85 11.41
CA PHE A 300 16.32 -13.34 10.09
C PHE A 300 15.45 -12.15 9.67
N ALA A 301 14.14 -12.19 9.92
CA ALA A 301 13.23 -11.10 9.59
C ALA A 301 13.57 -9.81 10.34
N ILE A 302 13.91 -9.91 11.63
CA ILE A 302 14.35 -8.78 12.46
C ILE A 302 15.65 -8.20 11.93
N LYS A 303 16.66 -9.04 11.69
CA LYS A 303 17.97 -8.61 11.18
C LYS A 303 17.89 -7.98 9.79
N LEU A 304 17.03 -8.51 8.91
CA LEU A 304 16.79 -7.93 7.59
C LEU A 304 16.11 -6.56 7.72
N GLU A 305 15.10 -6.41 8.59
CA GLU A 305 14.49 -5.10 8.84
C GLU A 305 15.49 -4.08 9.41
N GLU A 306 16.36 -4.49 10.32
CA GLU A 306 17.42 -3.64 10.87
C GLU A 306 18.45 -3.24 9.80
N HIS A 307 18.86 -4.18 8.94
CA HIS A 307 19.82 -3.93 7.86
C HIS A 307 19.30 -2.94 6.81
N TYR A 308 18.02 -3.03 6.45
CA TYR A 308 17.39 -2.19 5.43
C TYR A 308 16.66 -0.96 6.00
N GLU A 309 16.64 -0.80 7.33
CA GLU A 309 15.97 0.26 8.08
C GLU A 309 14.47 0.43 7.76
N ASN A 310 13.85 -0.60 7.18
CA ASN A 310 12.45 -0.60 6.74
C ASN A 310 11.86 -2.01 6.86
N PRO A 311 10.55 -2.16 7.10
CA PRO A 311 9.89 -3.46 7.18
C PRO A 311 10.06 -4.27 5.88
N GLN A 312 10.27 -5.58 5.99
CA GLN A 312 10.64 -6.45 4.87
C GLN A 312 9.62 -7.57 4.61
N ASP A 313 9.36 -7.84 3.33
CA ASP A 313 8.69 -9.02 2.77
C ASP A 313 9.76 -9.98 2.23
N ILE A 314 9.83 -11.19 2.79
CA ILE A 314 10.98 -12.09 2.67
C ILE A 314 10.54 -13.49 2.21
N GLU A 315 11.11 -13.98 1.12
CA GLU A 315 10.92 -15.35 0.63
C GLU A 315 11.98 -16.28 1.22
N PHE A 316 11.59 -17.47 1.70
CA PHE A 316 12.52 -18.46 2.23
C PHE A 316 12.24 -19.89 1.75
N ALA A 317 13.27 -20.72 1.79
CA ALA A 317 13.20 -22.15 1.54
C ALA A 317 14.02 -22.93 2.58
N ILE A 318 13.59 -24.14 2.91
CA ILE A 318 14.28 -25.04 3.83
C ILE A 318 14.58 -26.35 3.11
N GLU A 319 15.85 -26.73 3.09
CA GLU A 319 16.35 -28.00 2.55
C GLU A 319 17.24 -28.64 3.61
N ASN A 320 16.93 -29.88 4.03
CA ASN A 320 17.70 -30.59 5.06
C ASN A 320 17.91 -29.79 6.36
N GLU A 321 16.88 -29.07 6.82
CA GLU A 321 16.90 -28.18 8.01
C GLU A 321 17.70 -26.88 7.86
N ASP A 322 18.44 -26.69 6.76
CA ASP A 322 19.10 -25.43 6.45
C ASP A 322 18.10 -24.42 5.86
N ILE A 323 18.06 -23.22 6.44
CA ILE A 323 17.18 -22.12 5.99
C ILE A 323 17.94 -21.25 5.00
N TYR A 324 17.31 -20.99 3.86
CA TYR A 324 17.82 -20.11 2.82
C TYR A 324 16.87 -18.93 2.59
N ILE A 325 17.41 -17.71 2.53
CA ILE A 325 16.68 -16.51 2.13
C ILE A 325 16.80 -16.34 0.62
N LEU A 326 15.66 -16.34 -0.08
CA LEU A 326 15.59 -16.33 -1.53
C LEU A 326 15.43 -14.92 -2.11
N GLN A 327 14.72 -14.05 -1.39
CA GLN A 327 14.48 -12.66 -1.79
C GLN A 327 14.03 -11.85 -0.57
N THR A 328 14.33 -10.55 -0.55
CA THR A 328 13.73 -9.57 0.38
C THR A 328 13.33 -8.32 -0.39
N ARG A 329 12.32 -7.59 0.09
CA ARG A 329 11.92 -6.28 -0.44
C ARG A 329 11.17 -5.47 0.63
N PRO A 330 11.16 -4.12 0.56
CA PRO A 330 10.43 -3.31 1.53
C PRO A 330 8.91 -3.55 1.45
N ILE A 331 8.24 -3.55 2.61
CA ILE A 331 6.78 -3.53 2.71
C ILE A 331 6.32 -2.08 2.50
N THR A 332 5.84 -1.75 1.30
CA THR A 332 5.37 -0.40 0.94
C THR A 332 3.95 -0.10 1.39
N THR A 333 3.23 -1.10 1.92
CA THR A 333 1.79 -1.02 2.23
C THR A 333 1.46 -0.69 3.70
N LEU A 334 2.47 -0.59 4.57
CA LEU A 334 2.26 -0.22 5.99
C LEU A 334 1.95 1.29 6.09
N LYS A 335 0.67 1.65 6.09
CA LYS A 335 0.24 3.03 6.41
C LYS A 335 0.65 3.36 7.86
N LYS A 336 1.13 4.58 8.13
CA LYS A 336 1.29 5.05 9.52
C LYS A 336 -0.06 5.00 10.24
N LYS A 337 -0.16 4.21 11.32
CA LYS A 337 -1.35 4.13 12.19
C LYS A 337 -1.74 5.53 12.69
N SER A 338 -2.91 6.01 12.31
CA SER A 338 -3.70 6.89 13.16
C SER A 338 -4.51 6.02 14.12
N GLU A 339 -4.57 6.38 15.41
CA GLU A 339 -5.29 5.64 16.49
C GLU A 339 -6.82 5.49 16.26
N SER A 340 -7.34 5.86 15.09
CA SER A 340 -8.76 5.83 14.73
C SER A 340 -9.26 4.53 14.06
N ASP A 341 -8.35 3.61 13.68
CA ASP A 341 -8.69 2.53 12.73
C ASP A 341 -9.12 1.21 13.40
N GLU A 342 -9.17 1.14 14.74
CA GLU A 342 -9.66 -0.03 15.50
C GLU A 342 -11.11 0.13 15.99
N LYS A 343 -12.04 0.50 15.10
CA LYS A 343 -13.47 0.26 15.38
C LYS A 343 -13.91 -0.99 14.64
N GLU A 344 -14.05 -2.09 15.40
CA GLU A 344 -14.75 -3.31 14.99
C GLU A 344 -16.06 -2.92 14.28
N ALA A 345 -16.13 -3.16 12.98
CA ALA A 345 -17.40 -3.15 12.27
C ALA A 345 -18.15 -4.42 12.69
N ASP A 346 -19.08 -4.28 13.64
CA ASP A 346 -19.98 -5.36 14.04
C ASP A 346 -20.99 -5.60 12.90
N LEU A 347 -20.56 -6.41 11.93
CA LEU A 347 -21.33 -6.74 10.73
C LEU A 347 -22.36 -7.82 11.07
N ASP A 348 -23.59 -7.38 11.36
CA ASP A 348 -24.76 -8.26 11.49
C ASP A 348 -25.24 -8.69 10.09
N GLY A 349 -25.10 -9.99 9.78
CA GLY A 349 -25.60 -10.59 8.54
C GLY A 349 -25.29 -12.08 8.43
N GLN A 350 -26.00 -12.78 7.56
CA GLN A 350 -25.65 -14.17 7.26
C GLN A 350 -24.31 -14.20 6.52
N VAL A 351 -23.30 -14.83 7.12
CA VAL A 351 -22.02 -15.09 6.45
C VAL A 351 -22.27 -16.09 5.31
N LEU A 352 -21.96 -15.68 4.09
CA LEU A 352 -22.08 -16.49 2.88
C LEU A 352 -20.82 -17.33 2.64
N THR A 353 -19.66 -16.72 2.83
CA THR A 353 -18.35 -17.35 2.66
C THR A 353 -17.31 -16.60 3.49
N GLU A 354 -16.18 -17.25 3.76
CA GLU A 354 -15.06 -16.69 4.49
C GLU A 354 -13.74 -17.10 3.84
N GLY A 355 -12.72 -16.25 3.99
CA GLY A 355 -11.38 -16.44 3.48
C GLY A 355 -10.36 -15.70 4.34
N MET A 356 -9.15 -15.52 3.81
CA MET A 356 -8.11 -14.76 4.48
C MET A 356 -8.30 -13.27 4.20
N ALA A 357 -8.27 -12.46 5.26
CA ALA A 357 -8.22 -11.01 5.19
C ALA A 357 -6.96 -10.57 4.44
N ALA A 358 -7.14 -10.10 3.20
CA ALA A 358 -6.05 -9.76 2.31
C ALA A 358 -5.79 -8.26 2.31
N SER A 359 -6.82 -7.44 2.15
CA SER A 359 -6.70 -5.98 2.18
C SER A 359 -7.80 -5.40 3.08
N PRO A 360 -7.43 -4.56 4.06
CA PRO A 360 -8.38 -4.06 5.06
C PRO A 360 -9.42 -3.12 4.45
N GLY A 361 -10.59 -3.07 5.06
CA GLY A 361 -11.72 -2.22 4.66
C GLY A 361 -13.02 -3.00 4.50
N VAL A 362 -14.14 -2.29 4.43
CA VAL A 362 -15.47 -2.87 4.24
C VAL A 362 -16.12 -2.22 3.03
N ALA A 363 -16.61 -3.04 2.10
CA ALA A 363 -17.28 -2.54 0.90
C ALA A 363 -18.44 -3.44 0.49
N SER A 364 -19.47 -2.82 -0.09
CA SER A 364 -20.70 -3.50 -0.52
C SER A 364 -20.98 -3.20 -1.98
N GLY A 365 -21.45 -4.19 -2.73
CA GLY A 365 -21.68 -4.04 -4.16
C GLY A 365 -22.33 -5.27 -4.78
N THR A 366 -22.51 -5.22 -6.09
CA THR A 366 -23.10 -6.32 -6.86
C THR A 366 -21.99 -7.27 -7.32
N VAL A 367 -22.17 -8.56 -7.06
CA VAL A 367 -21.24 -9.63 -7.48
C VAL A 367 -21.18 -9.70 -9.00
N LYS A 368 -19.95 -9.73 -9.51
CA LYS A 368 -19.60 -10.08 -10.89
C LYS A 368 -18.56 -11.19 -10.88
N ILE A 369 -18.95 -12.36 -11.37
CA ILE A 369 -18.10 -13.54 -11.45
C ILE A 369 -17.33 -13.53 -12.76
N ILE A 370 -16.00 -13.60 -12.64
CA ILE A 370 -15.05 -13.54 -13.75
C ILE A 370 -14.38 -14.91 -13.89
N TYR A 371 -14.66 -15.63 -14.98
CA TYR A 371 -14.04 -16.91 -15.28
C TYR A 371 -12.90 -16.78 -16.30
N SER A 372 -12.97 -15.79 -17.20
CA SER A 372 -11.94 -15.51 -18.21
C SER A 372 -11.72 -14.01 -18.43
N MET A 373 -10.72 -13.67 -19.25
CA MET A 373 -10.43 -12.27 -19.62
C MET A 373 -11.57 -11.60 -20.38
N ASP A 374 -12.35 -12.36 -21.15
CA ASP A 374 -13.51 -11.84 -21.90
C ASP A 374 -14.61 -11.31 -20.96
N ASP A 375 -14.65 -11.84 -19.74
CA ASP A 375 -15.60 -11.41 -18.72
C ASP A 375 -15.23 -10.07 -18.06
N LEU A 376 -14.01 -9.55 -18.27
CA LEU A 376 -13.55 -8.33 -17.60
C LEU A 376 -14.41 -7.10 -17.92
N GLY A 377 -15.05 -7.07 -19.09
CA GLY A 377 -16.01 -6.02 -19.47
C GLY A 377 -17.29 -5.99 -18.63
N LYS A 378 -17.57 -7.03 -17.83
CA LYS A 378 -18.75 -7.10 -16.94
C LYS A 378 -18.65 -6.16 -15.74
N ILE A 379 -17.42 -5.85 -15.31
CA ILE A 379 -17.16 -5.09 -14.08
C ILE A 379 -17.38 -3.60 -14.32
N LYS A 380 -18.28 -3.01 -13.54
CA LYS A 380 -18.52 -1.57 -13.49
C LYS A 380 -18.00 -0.99 -12.17
N GLN A 381 -17.90 0.34 -12.13
CA GLN A 381 -17.49 1.05 -10.92
C GLN A 381 -18.42 0.69 -9.75
N GLY A 382 -17.87 0.17 -8.66
CA GLY A 382 -18.63 -0.20 -7.46
C GLY A 382 -19.10 -1.66 -7.38
N ASP A 383 -18.82 -2.49 -8.40
CA ASP A 383 -19.12 -3.93 -8.37
C ASP A 383 -18.14 -4.70 -7.46
N ILE A 384 -18.52 -5.89 -7.00
CA ILE A 384 -17.63 -6.82 -6.30
C ILE A 384 -17.09 -7.83 -7.29
N LEU A 385 -15.77 -7.81 -7.49
CA LEU A 385 -15.11 -8.75 -8.40
C LEU A 385 -14.91 -10.08 -7.67
N VAL A 386 -15.56 -11.13 -8.17
CA VAL A 386 -15.40 -12.50 -7.66
C VAL A 386 -14.72 -13.35 -8.73
N THR A 387 -13.62 -14.00 -8.41
CA THR A 387 -12.91 -14.84 -9.38
C THR A 387 -12.16 -15.98 -8.72
N LYS A 388 -11.68 -16.95 -9.51
CA LYS A 388 -10.84 -18.03 -8.99
C LYS A 388 -9.52 -17.49 -8.46
N MET A 389 -8.85 -16.70 -9.28
CA MET A 389 -7.56 -16.07 -9.00
C MET A 389 -7.42 -14.84 -9.89
N THR A 390 -6.91 -13.74 -9.35
CA THR A 390 -6.59 -12.57 -10.17
C THR A 390 -5.27 -12.78 -10.89
N ASN A 391 -5.16 -12.23 -12.09
CA ASN A 391 -3.90 -12.15 -12.81
C ASN A 391 -3.51 -10.67 -13.06
N PRO A 392 -2.29 -10.41 -13.53
CA PRO A 392 -1.81 -9.05 -13.65
C PRO A 392 -2.42 -8.18 -14.75
N ASP A 393 -3.17 -8.77 -15.68
CA ASP A 393 -3.91 -8.01 -16.69
C ASP A 393 -5.28 -7.54 -16.16
N MET A 394 -5.73 -8.07 -15.02
CA MET A 394 -6.98 -7.68 -14.37
C MET A 394 -6.87 -6.38 -13.57
N VAL A 395 -5.68 -5.80 -13.41
CA VAL A 395 -5.41 -4.60 -12.58
C VAL A 395 -6.36 -3.43 -12.90
N VAL A 396 -6.55 -3.12 -14.18
CA VAL A 396 -7.45 -2.03 -14.62
C VAL A 396 -8.90 -2.30 -14.20
N THR A 397 -9.30 -3.58 -14.21
CA THR A 397 -10.63 -4.03 -13.82
C THR A 397 -10.76 -4.05 -12.29
N MET A 398 -9.70 -4.44 -11.58
CA MET A 398 -9.62 -4.42 -10.12
C MET A 398 -9.85 -3.00 -9.57
N GLN A 399 -9.27 -1.97 -10.20
CA GLN A 399 -9.47 -0.56 -9.83
C GLN A 399 -10.94 -0.10 -9.87
N LYS A 400 -11.77 -0.75 -10.69
CA LYS A 400 -13.20 -0.42 -10.79
C LYS A 400 -14.02 -1.07 -9.67
N ALA A 401 -13.51 -2.15 -9.07
CA ALA A 401 -14.25 -2.92 -8.09
C ALA A 401 -14.29 -2.19 -6.73
N ALA A 402 -15.43 -2.29 -6.04
CA ALA A 402 -15.57 -1.86 -4.65
C ALA A 402 -14.86 -2.82 -3.68
N ALA A 403 -14.80 -4.10 -4.01
CA ALA A 403 -14.05 -5.12 -3.27
C ALA A 403 -13.66 -6.28 -4.19
N ILE A 404 -12.68 -7.06 -3.76
CA ILE A 404 -12.17 -8.22 -4.51
C ILE A 404 -12.25 -9.48 -3.66
N LEU A 405 -12.81 -10.54 -4.21
CA LEU A 405 -12.94 -11.84 -3.58
C LEU A 405 -12.35 -12.93 -4.50
N THR A 406 -11.36 -13.67 -4.00
CA THR A 406 -10.81 -14.82 -4.74
C THR A 406 -11.02 -16.14 -4.01
N SER A 407 -11.34 -17.19 -4.76
CA SER A 407 -11.50 -18.53 -4.17
C SER A 407 -10.17 -19.20 -3.81
N GLU A 408 -9.09 -18.82 -4.51
CA GLU A 408 -7.71 -19.25 -4.27
C GLU A 408 -6.83 -18.02 -3.94
N GLY A 409 -5.67 -18.22 -3.32
CA GLY A 409 -4.78 -17.13 -2.88
C GLY A 409 -4.51 -17.07 -1.38
N GLY A 410 -3.28 -16.75 -1.00
CA GLY A 410 -2.87 -16.32 0.35
C GLY A 410 -2.74 -14.80 0.45
N VAL A 411 -2.35 -14.27 1.61
CA VAL A 411 -2.15 -12.81 1.82
C VAL A 411 -0.99 -12.23 0.98
N THR A 412 -0.20 -13.12 0.39
CA THR A 412 0.91 -12.89 -0.53
C THR A 412 0.51 -13.03 -2.01
N ALA A 413 -0.71 -13.45 -2.32
CA ALA A 413 -1.17 -13.64 -3.68
C ALA A 413 -1.31 -12.30 -4.42
N HIS A 414 -1.31 -12.36 -5.76
CA HIS A 414 -1.48 -11.19 -6.62
C HIS A 414 -2.67 -10.30 -6.22
N ALA A 415 -3.83 -10.92 -5.92
CA ALA A 415 -5.01 -10.21 -5.47
C ALA A 415 -4.74 -9.41 -4.19
N ALA A 416 -4.08 -10.02 -3.20
CA ALA A 416 -3.82 -9.40 -1.92
C ALA A 416 -2.86 -8.20 -2.01
N ILE A 417 -1.77 -8.35 -2.77
CA ILE A 417 -0.76 -7.29 -2.94
C ILE A 417 -1.38 -6.08 -3.64
N VAL A 418 -1.98 -6.30 -4.81
CA VAL A 418 -2.51 -5.23 -5.65
C VAL A 418 -3.70 -4.54 -4.97
N SER A 419 -4.58 -5.29 -4.28
CA SER A 419 -5.69 -4.70 -3.54
C SER A 419 -5.24 -3.82 -2.37
N ARG A 420 -4.14 -4.17 -1.69
CA ARG A 420 -3.55 -3.30 -0.64
C ARG A 420 -2.98 -2.01 -1.22
N GLU A 421 -2.22 -2.12 -2.31
CA GLU A 421 -1.65 -0.97 -3.01
C GLU A 421 -2.77 0.00 -3.47
N MET A 422 -3.89 -0.54 -3.94
CA MET A 422 -5.05 0.25 -4.38
C MET A 422 -6.01 0.67 -3.26
N GLY A 423 -5.81 0.20 -2.02
CA GLY A 423 -6.72 0.45 -0.90
C GLY A 423 -8.13 -0.15 -1.08
N ILE A 424 -8.26 -1.20 -1.89
CA ILE A 424 -9.53 -1.89 -2.16
C ILE A 424 -9.67 -3.04 -1.17
N PRO A 425 -10.79 -3.16 -0.42
CA PRO A 425 -11.04 -4.30 0.46
C PRO A 425 -10.93 -5.63 -0.29
N ALA A 426 -10.22 -6.60 0.29
CA ALA A 426 -10.03 -7.89 -0.36
C ALA A 426 -9.99 -9.08 0.59
N ILE A 427 -10.58 -10.18 0.14
CA ILE A 427 -10.54 -11.50 0.78
C ILE A 427 -10.03 -12.52 -0.23
N VAL A 428 -9.06 -13.32 0.16
CA VAL A 428 -8.44 -14.34 -0.70
C VAL A 428 -8.56 -15.74 -0.11
N GLY A 429 -8.59 -16.76 -0.95
CA GLY A 429 -8.70 -18.15 -0.49
C GLY A 429 -10.07 -18.51 0.10
N ALA A 430 -11.13 -17.82 -0.33
CA ALA A 430 -12.52 -18.15 0.03
C ALA A 430 -13.02 -19.32 -0.81
N GLN A 431 -12.63 -20.55 -0.45
CA GLN A 431 -12.68 -21.73 -1.32
C GLN A 431 -14.05 -22.03 -1.96
N ASN A 432 -15.14 -21.74 -1.26
CA ASN A 432 -16.52 -21.96 -1.74
C ASN A 432 -17.17 -20.70 -2.34
N ALA A 433 -16.44 -19.60 -2.51
CA ALA A 433 -17.01 -18.33 -3.00
C ALA A 433 -17.66 -18.46 -4.38
N LEU A 434 -17.05 -19.22 -5.29
CA LEU A 434 -17.60 -19.44 -6.65
C LEU A 434 -18.82 -20.38 -6.67
N ASP A 435 -18.99 -21.21 -5.63
CA ASP A 435 -20.12 -22.13 -5.54
C ASP A 435 -21.32 -21.49 -4.84
N VAL A 436 -21.06 -20.61 -3.87
CA VAL A 436 -22.08 -19.99 -3.03
C VAL A 436 -22.62 -18.70 -3.62
N LEU A 437 -21.78 -17.90 -4.28
CA LEU A 437 -22.15 -16.60 -4.85
C LEU A 437 -22.61 -16.73 -6.30
N LYS A 438 -23.51 -15.85 -6.72
CA LYS A 438 -24.03 -15.77 -8.10
C LYS A 438 -23.85 -14.38 -8.68
N ASP A 439 -23.70 -14.32 -10.00
CA ASP A 439 -23.72 -13.04 -10.73
C ASP A 439 -24.99 -12.26 -10.40
N GLY A 440 -24.82 -11.02 -9.95
CA GLY A 440 -25.92 -10.14 -9.56
C GLY A 440 -26.28 -10.15 -8.07
N ASP A 441 -25.70 -11.04 -7.25
CA ASP A 441 -25.92 -11.02 -5.80
C ASP A 441 -25.44 -9.69 -5.20
N GLU A 442 -26.20 -9.14 -4.26
CA GLU A 442 -25.72 -8.02 -3.45
C GLU A 442 -25.05 -8.57 -2.19
N ILE A 443 -23.78 -8.21 -1.98
CA ILE A 443 -23.00 -8.68 -0.83
C ILE A 443 -22.20 -7.55 -0.18
N THR A 444 -21.71 -7.81 1.03
CA THR A 444 -20.69 -7.02 1.71
C THR A 444 -19.45 -7.86 1.97
N VAL A 445 -18.30 -7.29 1.65
CA VAL A 445 -16.98 -7.86 1.87
C VAL A 445 -16.32 -7.13 3.04
N ASP A 446 -15.98 -7.88 4.08
CA ASP A 446 -15.17 -7.43 5.20
C ASP A 446 -13.73 -7.90 5.04
N GLY A 447 -12.91 -7.00 4.52
CA GLY A 447 -11.48 -7.19 4.34
C GLY A 447 -10.67 -7.17 5.64
N PHE A 448 -11.23 -6.74 6.77
CA PHE A 448 -10.54 -6.81 8.08
C PHE A 448 -10.58 -8.23 8.65
N HIS A 449 -11.75 -8.87 8.61
CA HIS A 449 -11.96 -10.17 9.23
C HIS A 449 -12.04 -11.35 8.25
N GLY A 450 -12.00 -11.08 6.94
CA GLY A 450 -12.05 -12.13 5.92
C GLY A 450 -13.44 -12.74 5.73
N LYS A 451 -14.52 -11.99 5.97
CA LYS A 451 -15.90 -12.50 5.91
C LYS A 451 -16.73 -11.83 4.83
N VAL A 452 -17.59 -12.61 4.17
CA VAL A 452 -18.56 -12.11 3.18
C VAL A 452 -19.97 -12.30 3.71
N PHE A 453 -20.77 -11.24 3.69
CA PHE A 453 -22.13 -11.21 4.23
C PHE A 453 -23.16 -11.05 3.10
N ALA A 454 -24.33 -11.66 3.30
CA ALA A 454 -25.47 -11.52 2.39
C ALA A 454 -26.10 -10.13 2.46
N GLY A 455 -26.43 -9.58 1.29
CA GLY A 455 -26.99 -8.25 1.14
C GLY A 455 -25.94 -7.15 1.27
N LYS A 456 -26.34 -5.92 0.97
CA LYS A 456 -25.57 -4.76 1.38
C LYS A 456 -25.73 -4.63 2.88
N ALA A 457 -24.68 -4.93 3.64
CA ALA A 457 -24.57 -4.54 5.03
C ALA A 457 -24.93 -3.06 5.09
N GLN A 458 -26.04 -2.77 5.78
CA GLN A 458 -26.19 -1.46 6.35
C GLN A 458 -25.00 -1.35 7.29
N ASN A 459 -24.05 -0.46 6.99
CA ASN A 459 -23.12 0.02 8.00
C ASN A 459 -23.99 0.27 9.24
N LYS A 460 -23.88 -0.59 10.27
CA LYS A 460 -24.52 -0.31 11.56
C LYS A 460 -23.83 0.98 11.96
N ALA A 461 -24.57 2.07 11.76
CA ALA A 461 -24.02 3.41 11.78
C ALA A 461 -23.22 3.52 13.07
N VAL A 462 -21.94 3.91 12.99
CA VAL A 462 -21.20 4.38 14.17
C VAL A 462 -22.19 5.19 14.97
N GLU A 463 -22.46 4.73 16.20
CA GLU A 463 -23.51 5.33 17.00
C GLU A 463 -23.21 6.81 17.11
N ILE A 464 -24.12 7.63 16.56
CA ILE A 464 -23.90 9.07 16.53
C ILE A 464 -24.28 9.61 17.89
N LEU A 465 -23.25 9.87 18.68
CA LEU A 465 -23.40 10.37 20.04
C LEU A 465 -23.45 11.91 20.07
N PRO A 466 -24.18 12.50 21.03
CA PRO A 466 -24.22 13.95 21.20
C PRO A 466 -22.87 14.56 21.60
N VAL A 467 -22.47 15.67 20.96
CA VAL A 467 -21.27 16.43 21.31
C VAL A 467 -21.32 16.92 22.76
N VAL A 468 -20.15 17.11 23.38
CA VAL A 468 -20.06 17.79 24.69
C VAL A 468 -20.04 19.31 24.52
N GLU A 469 -20.46 20.01 25.58
CA GLU A 469 -20.46 21.47 25.61
C GLU A 469 -19.03 22.03 25.59
N THR A 470 -18.78 22.97 24.69
CA THR A 470 -17.46 23.56 24.41
C THR A 470 -17.61 25.05 24.09
N LYS A 471 -16.55 25.84 24.27
CA LYS A 471 -16.51 27.26 23.89
C LYS A 471 -16.30 27.40 22.39
N THR A 472 -15.35 26.66 21.81
CA THR A 472 -15.18 26.48 20.37
C THR A 472 -16.31 25.60 19.86
N LYS A 473 -17.21 26.17 19.05
CA LYS A 473 -18.42 25.47 18.58
C LYS A 473 -18.07 24.26 17.72
N ILE A 474 -18.80 23.17 17.90
CA ILE A 474 -18.64 21.97 17.08
C ILE A 474 -19.78 21.90 16.08
N LYS A 475 -19.46 21.99 14.79
CA LYS A 475 -20.41 21.87 13.68
C LYS A 475 -20.19 20.54 12.95
N VAL A 476 -21.17 20.11 12.16
CA VAL A 476 -21.08 18.91 11.33
C VAL A 476 -21.08 19.24 9.84
N MET A 477 -20.53 18.35 9.01
CA MET A 477 -20.62 18.42 7.56
C MET A 477 -21.78 17.56 7.06
N VAL A 478 -22.61 18.09 6.16
CA VAL A 478 -23.78 17.38 5.61
C VAL A 478 -23.93 17.75 4.13
N ASP A 479 -23.47 16.88 3.24
CA ASP A 479 -23.50 17.14 1.80
C ASP A 479 -24.82 16.73 1.12
N LEU A 480 -25.58 15.81 1.73
CA LEU A 480 -26.85 15.31 1.17
C LEU A 480 -27.96 15.21 2.22
N PRO A 481 -29.23 15.44 1.85
CA PRO A 481 -30.37 15.39 2.77
C PRO A 481 -30.51 14.07 3.53
N LYS A 482 -30.22 12.94 2.86
CA LYS A 482 -30.29 11.60 3.46
C LYS A 482 -29.36 11.41 4.67
N PHE A 483 -28.32 12.24 4.80
CA PHE A 483 -27.38 12.18 5.92
C PHE A 483 -27.73 13.16 7.06
N ALA A 484 -28.69 14.07 6.84
CA ALA A 484 -29.02 15.11 7.80
C ALA A 484 -29.56 14.53 9.12
N GLU A 485 -30.49 13.57 9.06
CA GLU A 485 -31.08 12.95 10.26
C GLU A 485 -30.03 12.24 11.12
N ARG A 486 -29.10 11.53 10.45
CA ARG A 486 -27.98 10.89 11.13
C ARG A 486 -27.09 11.93 11.79
N ALA A 487 -26.72 12.99 11.09
CA ALA A 487 -25.86 14.05 11.62
C ALA A 487 -26.51 14.84 12.76
N ALA A 488 -27.83 15.05 12.73
CA ALA A 488 -28.55 15.78 13.78
C ALA A 488 -28.54 15.08 15.14
N LYS A 489 -28.32 13.76 15.18
CA LYS A 489 -28.12 13.00 16.43
C LYS A 489 -26.92 13.51 17.25
N THR A 490 -25.93 14.14 16.60
CA THR A 490 -24.79 14.77 17.28
C THR A 490 -25.20 15.94 18.17
N LYS A 491 -26.38 16.54 17.96
CA LYS A 491 -26.80 17.81 18.59
C LYS A 491 -25.76 18.93 18.44
N ALA A 492 -24.96 18.89 17.38
CA ALA A 492 -23.94 19.88 17.06
C ALA A 492 -24.52 21.30 16.95
N ASP A 493 -23.63 22.29 16.99
CA ASP A 493 -23.96 23.72 16.95
C ASP A 493 -24.48 24.20 15.59
N GLY A 494 -24.46 23.35 14.58
CA GLY A 494 -25.03 23.58 13.27
C GLY A 494 -24.34 22.76 12.19
N VAL A 495 -24.60 23.10 10.94
CA VAL A 495 -23.93 22.52 9.78
C VAL A 495 -22.92 23.53 9.27
N GLY A 496 -21.64 23.18 9.35
CA GLY A 496 -20.55 24.09 9.01
C GLY A 496 -20.12 24.01 7.54
N LEU A 497 -20.56 22.97 6.83
CA LEU A 497 -20.38 22.84 5.39
C LEU A 497 -21.49 21.97 4.78
N VAL A 498 -22.19 22.54 3.81
CA VAL A 498 -23.00 21.85 2.81
C VAL A 498 -22.39 22.15 1.44
N ARG A 499 -21.97 21.11 0.74
CA ARG A 499 -21.49 21.17 -0.64
C ARG A 499 -22.65 21.05 -1.62
N LEU A 500 -22.87 22.06 -2.46
CA LEU A 500 -23.98 22.02 -3.44
C LEU A 500 -23.78 20.92 -4.48
N GLU A 501 -22.54 20.56 -4.79
CA GLU A 501 -22.18 19.57 -5.81
C GLU A 501 -22.80 18.19 -5.53
N GLY A 502 -23.03 17.84 -4.26
CA GLY A 502 -23.77 16.62 -3.90
C GLY A 502 -25.22 16.64 -4.43
N LEU A 503 -25.92 17.75 -4.24
CA LEU A 503 -27.29 17.94 -4.74
C LEU A 503 -27.32 17.96 -6.26
N ILE A 504 -26.36 18.65 -6.87
CA ILE A 504 -26.21 18.76 -8.33
C ILE A 504 -25.91 17.40 -8.95
N ALA A 505 -24.98 16.62 -8.39
CA ALA A 505 -24.66 15.30 -8.90
C ALA A 505 -25.86 14.34 -8.80
N THR A 506 -26.67 14.47 -7.76
CA THR A 506 -27.88 13.65 -7.57
C THR A 506 -28.96 13.96 -8.61
N SER A 507 -28.98 15.16 -9.19
CA SER A 507 -29.90 15.51 -10.29
C SER A 507 -29.52 14.84 -11.61
N GLY A 508 -28.25 14.42 -11.76
CA GLY A 508 -27.70 13.88 -13.00
C GLY A 508 -27.42 14.92 -14.09
N LYS A 509 -27.62 16.22 -13.81
CA LYS A 509 -27.58 17.29 -14.81
C LYS A 509 -26.73 18.48 -14.38
N HIS A 510 -25.88 18.95 -15.30
CA HIS A 510 -24.95 20.05 -15.04
C HIS A 510 -25.68 21.41 -14.99
N PRO A 511 -25.29 22.38 -14.14
CA PRO A 511 -25.96 23.69 -14.07
C PRO A 511 -25.97 24.47 -15.40
N VAL A 512 -24.89 24.37 -16.19
CA VAL A 512 -24.82 24.92 -17.56
C VAL A 512 -25.92 24.37 -18.47
N ALA A 513 -26.34 23.11 -18.29
CA ALA A 513 -27.41 22.53 -19.08
C ALA A 513 -28.76 23.19 -18.74
N TYR A 514 -29.03 23.40 -17.45
CA TYR A 514 -30.22 24.14 -17.01
C TYR A 514 -30.23 25.58 -17.53
N GLU A 515 -29.07 26.25 -17.55
CA GLU A 515 -28.92 27.60 -18.13
C GLU A 515 -29.24 27.60 -19.63
N LYS A 516 -28.62 26.70 -20.41
CA LYS A 516 -28.84 26.58 -21.86
C LYS A 516 -30.28 26.25 -22.23
N GLU A 517 -30.98 25.48 -21.41
CA GLU A 517 -32.38 25.12 -21.61
C GLU A 517 -33.38 26.16 -21.08
N GLY A 518 -32.91 27.22 -20.42
CA GLY A 518 -33.79 28.21 -19.78
C GLY A 518 -34.57 27.65 -18.58
N LYS A 519 -34.03 26.65 -17.89
CA LYS A 519 -34.65 25.92 -16.76
C LYS A 519 -33.98 26.20 -15.41
N LEU A 520 -33.42 27.40 -15.22
CA LEU A 520 -32.75 27.77 -13.96
C LEU A 520 -33.70 27.77 -12.75
N ASP A 521 -35.01 27.96 -12.95
CA ASP A 521 -35.99 27.80 -11.87
C ASP A 521 -36.09 26.35 -11.38
N GLU A 522 -35.95 25.36 -12.26
CA GLU A 522 -35.89 23.95 -11.87
C GLU A 522 -34.63 23.66 -11.05
N TYR A 523 -33.48 24.20 -11.49
CA TYR A 523 -32.21 24.11 -10.76
C TYR A 523 -32.32 24.71 -9.35
N LYS A 524 -32.82 25.95 -9.24
CA LYS A 524 -33.08 26.63 -7.96
C LYS A 524 -34.00 25.81 -7.06
N ASN A 525 -35.12 25.31 -7.59
CA ASN A 525 -36.08 24.55 -6.81
C ASN A 525 -35.48 23.22 -6.31
N MET A 526 -34.70 22.53 -7.14
CA MET A 526 -33.97 21.31 -6.74
C MET A 526 -33.02 21.60 -5.57
N LEU A 527 -32.22 22.66 -5.65
CA LEU A 527 -31.33 23.06 -4.55
C LEU A 527 -32.13 23.41 -3.29
N LYS A 528 -33.20 24.20 -3.44
CA LYS A 528 -34.08 24.61 -2.35
C LYS A 528 -34.67 23.40 -1.63
N GLU A 529 -35.21 22.41 -2.35
CA GLU A 529 -35.78 21.20 -1.75
C GLU A 529 -34.73 20.38 -0.98
N GLY A 530 -33.52 20.27 -1.53
CA GLY A 530 -32.41 19.60 -0.84
C GLY A 530 -32.02 20.33 0.45
N LEU A 531 -31.81 21.63 0.37
CA LEU A 531 -31.41 22.48 1.49
C LEU A 531 -32.50 22.59 2.57
N GLU A 532 -33.79 22.63 2.20
CA GLU A 532 -34.92 22.68 3.13
C GLU A 532 -34.99 21.43 4.01
N LYS A 533 -34.74 20.25 3.44
CA LYS A 533 -34.67 18.98 4.20
C LYS A 533 -33.54 19.02 5.23
N ILE A 534 -32.36 19.52 4.85
CA ILE A 534 -31.23 19.67 5.77
C ILE A 534 -31.61 20.67 6.87
N ALA A 535 -32.10 21.86 6.52
CA ALA A 535 -32.41 22.92 7.48
C ALA A 535 -33.54 22.55 8.45
N THR A 536 -34.53 21.79 8.01
CA THR A 536 -35.63 21.30 8.87
C THR A 536 -35.13 20.32 9.93
N THR A 537 -34.06 19.56 9.62
CA THR A 537 -33.45 18.61 10.55
C THR A 537 -32.61 19.31 11.64
N PHE A 538 -32.16 20.54 11.37
CA PHE A 538 -31.34 21.35 12.28
C PHE A 538 -32.07 22.66 12.69
N PRO A 539 -33.20 22.57 13.43
CA PRO A 539 -34.06 23.72 13.70
C PRO A 539 -33.34 24.82 14.49
N GLY A 540 -33.36 26.04 13.96
CA GLY A 540 -32.78 27.23 14.60
C GLY A 540 -31.24 27.28 14.64
N LYS A 541 -30.55 26.28 14.08
CA LYS A 541 -29.09 26.21 13.96
C LYS A 541 -28.62 26.80 12.62
N PRO A 542 -27.41 27.40 12.56
CA PRO A 542 -26.84 27.89 11.32
C PRO A 542 -26.48 26.74 10.36
N ILE A 543 -26.78 26.92 9.08
CA ILE A 543 -26.43 26.04 7.97
C ILE A 543 -25.57 26.82 6.99
N TRP A 544 -24.28 26.47 6.92
CA TRP A 544 -23.33 27.12 6.04
C TRP A 544 -23.15 26.31 4.75
N ILE A 545 -23.40 26.95 3.64
CA ILE A 545 -23.37 26.38 2.29
C ILE A 545 -22.15 26.93 1.56
N ARG A 546 -21.43 26.06 0.86
CA ARG A 546 -20.44 26.48 -0.13
C ARG A 546 -21.12 26.54 -1.49
N SER A 547 -21.01 27.66 -2.21
CA SER A 547 -21.50 27.76 -3.59
C SER A 547 -20.84 26.70 -4.48
N SER A 548 -21.37 26.47 -5.67
CA SER A 548 -20.84 25.45 -6.57
C SER A 548 -19.33 25.62 -6.85
N ASP A 549 -18.58 24.56 -6.60
CA ASP A 549 -17.15 24.39 -6.87
C ASP A 549 -16.94 23.25 -7.87
N ILE A 550 -17.80 23.21 -8.89
CA ILE A 550 -17.86 22.13 -9.87
C ILE A 550 -16.61 22.21 -10.75
N ARG A 551 -15.73 21.23 -10.60
CA ARG A 551 -14.61 21.07 -11.53
C ARG A 551 -15.05 20.32 -12.78
N ASN A 552 -14.38 20.66 -13.86
CA ASN A 552 -14.65 20.10 -15.18
C ASN A 552 -14.40 18.58 -15.23
N ASP A 553 -13.35 18.09 -14.56
CA ASP A 553 -12.98 16.67 -14.54
C ASP A 553 -13.90 15.80 -13.68
N GLU A 554 -14.33 16.26 -12.51
CA GLU A 554 -15.15 15.46 -11.58
C GLU A 554 -16.60 15.27 -12.06
N TYR A 555 -17.11 16.25 -12.81
CA TYR A 555 -18.52 16.31 -13.19
C TYR A 555 -18.76 16.30 -14.71
N ALA A 556 -17.75 15.90 -15.49
CA ALA A 556 -17.84 15.73 -16.95
C ALA A 556 -18.94 14.75 -17.41
N ASN A 557 -19.34 13.82 -16.54
CA ASN A 557 -20.37 12.82 -16.84
C ASN A 557 -21.81 13.33 -16.65
N LEU A 558 -22.01 14.53 -16.11
CA LEU A 558 -23.36 15.09 -15.95
C LEU A 558 -23.94 15.50 -17.30
N GLU A 559 -25.26 15.36 -17.48
CA GLU A 559 -25.93 15.79 -18.70
C GLU A 559 -25.66 17.27 -18.97
N GLY A 560 -25.11 17.56 -20.15
CA GLY A 560 -24.78 18.91 -20.63
C GLY A 560 -23.57 19.57 -19.95
N ALA A 561 -22.70 18.79 -19.29
CA ALA A 561 -21.39 19.24 -18.86
C ALA A 561 -20.52 19.70 -20.06
N PRO A 562 -19.61 20.69 -19.88
CA PRO A 562 -18.67 21.09 -20.92
C PRO A 562 -17.76 19.93 -21.37
N GLU A 563 -17.49 19.81 -22.67
CA GLU A 563 -16.60 18.76 -23.22
C GLU A 563 -15.10 19.12 -23.16
N GLU A 564 -14.77 20.38 -22.88
CA GLU A 564 -13.39 20.85 -22.88
C GLU A 564 -12.61 20.26 -21.71
N THR A 565 -11.46 19.62 -21.94
CA THR A 565 -10.61 19.11 -20.85
C THR A 565 -9.58 20.15 -20.42
N GLU A 566 -9.54 20.48 -19.13
CA GLU A 566 -8.49 21.34 -18.57
C GLU A 566 -7.22 20.55 -18.24
N LYS A 567 -6.05 21.14 -18.50
CA LYS A 567 -4.77 20.49 -18.20
C LYS A 567 -4.51 20.34 -16.70
N ASN A 568 -4.98 21.30 -15.90
CA ASN A 568 -4.86 21.30 -14.45
C ASN A 568 -6.21 21.69 -13.84
N PRO A 569 -7.18 20.75 -13.76
CA PRO A 569 -8.53 21.04 -13.31
C PRO A 569 -8.59 21.69 -11.92
N MET A 570 -7.66 21.31 -11.03
CA MET A 570 -7.52 21.88 -9.69
C MET A 570 -7.18 23.38 -9.66
N LEU A 571 -6.74 23.97 -10.78
CA LEU A 571 -6.39 25.39 -10.90
C LEU A 571 -7.31 26.14 -11.87
N GLY A 572 -8.33 25.47 -12.42
CA GLY A 572 -9.07 25.92 -13.58
C GLY A 572 -10.32 26.75 -13.29
N ASP A 573 -11.32 26.60 -14.15
CA ASP A 573 -12.58 27.35 -14.14
C ASP A 573 -13.63 26.70 -13.22
N HIS A 574 -13.43 26.84 -11.91
CA HIS A 574 -14.36 26.38 -10.88
C HIS A 574 -14.49 27.40 -9.74
N GLY A 575 -15.36 27.11 -8.77
CA GLY A 575 -15.64 27.96 -7.62
C GLY A 575 -16.13 29.35 -7.99
N ILE A 576 -15.64 30.39 -7.30
CA ILE A 576 -16.08 31.77 -7.57
C ILE A 576 -15.85 32.21 -9.02
N ARG A 577 -14.83 31.66 -9.70
CA ARG A 577 -14.51 32.01 -11.09
C ARG A 577 -15.64 31.56 -12.00
N TYR A 578 -16.05 30.31 -11.85
CA TYR A 578 -17.20 29.74 -12.52
C TYR A 578 -18.48 30.52 -12.18
N SER A 579 -18.73 30.79 -10.89
CA SER A 579 -19.92 31.53 -10.45
C SER A 579 -20.01 32.94 -11.07
N LEU A 580 -18.89 33.67 -11.17
CA LEU A 580 -18.88 35.01 -11.76
C LEU A 580 -18.94 34.99 -13.30
N LYS A 581 -18.51 33.90 -13.93
CA LYS A 581 -18.65 33.67 -15.38
C LYS A 581 -20.08 33.28 -15.76
N HIS A 582 -20.79 32.59 -14.87
CA HIS A 582 -22.19 32.17 -15.03
C HIS A 582 -23.10 32.83 -13.98
N PRO A 583 -23.33 34.17 -14.08
CA PRO A 583 -24.01 34.93 -13.03
C PRO A 583 -25.46 34.50 -12.80
N GLU A 584 -26.16 33.97 -13.80
CA GLU A 584 -27.56 33.54 -13.63
C GLU A 584 -27.66 32.21 -12.87
N ILE A 585 -26.73 31.28 -13.11
CA ILE A 585 -26.57 30.06 -12.28
C ILE A 585 -26.26 30.46 -10.83
N PHE A 586 -25.31 31.38 -10.64
CA PHE A 586 -24.93 31.84 -9.32
C PHE A 586 -26.08 32.53 -8.57
N LYS A 587 -26.86 33.37 -9.27
CA LYS A 587 -28.08 33.98 -8.70
C LYS A 587 -29.11 32.92 -8.30
N ALA A 588 -29.27 31.85 -9.07
CA ALA A 588 -30.19 30.76 -8.74
C ALA A 588 -29.79 30.06 -7.42
N GLU A 589 -28.50 29.79 -7.19
CA GLU A 589 -27.98 29.22 -5.94
C GLU A 589 -28.23 30.13 -4.73
N LEU A 590 -27.94 31.43 -4.88
CA LEU A 590 -28.17 32.43 -3.84
C LEU A 590 -29.66 32.60 -3.53
N MET A 591 -30.52 32.59 -4.54
CA MET A 591 -31.97 32.70 -4.39
C MET A 591 -32.57 31.49 -3.66
N ALA A 592 -32.08 30.28 -3.92
CA ALA A 592 -32.50 29.09 -3.18
C ALA A 592 -32.25 29.26 -1.66
N CYS A 593 -31.08 29.80 -1.29
CA CYS A 593 -30.74 30.08 0.10
C CYS A 593 -31.62 31.21 0.69
N LYS A 594 -31.80 32.29 -0.06
CA LYS A 594 -32.62 33.45 0.33
C LYS A 594 -34.06 33.05 0.62
N GLU A 595 -34.71 32.29 -0.27
CA GLU A 595 -36.11 31.87 -0.12
C GLU A 595 -36.31 31.04 1.17
N LEU A 596 -35.33 30.21 1.55
CA LEU A 596 -35.40 29.45 2.79
C LEU A 596 -35.07 30.30 4.02
N ALA A 597 -34.16 31.25 3.90
CA ALA A 597 -33.88 32.19 4.98
C ALA A 597 -35.09 33.09 5.29
N ASP A 598 -35.86 33.48 4.26
CA ASP A 598 -37.11 34.24 4.42
C ASP A 598 -38.19 33.43 5.16
N LYS A 599 -38.13 32.10 5.13
CA LYS A 599 -38.97 31.19 5.93
C LYS A 599 -38.49 31.03 7.38
N GLY A 600 -37.39 31.66 7.78
CA GLY A 600 -36.86 31.65 9.15
C GLY A 600 -35.72 30.66 9.41
N HIS A 601 -35.24 29.94 8.39
CA HIS A 601 -34.03 29.12 8.51
C HIS A 601 -32.77 30.01 8.55
N LYS A 602 -31.73 29.61 9.30
CA LYS A 602 -30.49 30.40 9.40
C LYS A 602 -29.46 29.87 8.41
N PHE A 603 -29.18 30.64 7.36
CA PHE A 603 -28.20 30.27 6.34
C PHE A 603 -26.99 31.21 6.31
N GLY A 604 -25.84 30.64 5.95
CA GLY A 604 -24.68 31.38 5.48
C GLY A 604 -24.21 30.79 4.16
N VAL A 605 -23.71 31.62 3.25
CA VAL A 605 -23.13 31.18 1.98
C VAL A 605 -21.67 31.62 1.92
N MET A 606 -20.77 30.68 1.61
CA MET A 606 -19.36 30.93 1.41
C MET A 606 -18.92 30.63 -0.02
N PHE A 607 -18.01 31.45 -0.53
CA PHE A 607 -17.51 31.35 -1.90
C PHE A 607 -16.10 30.72 -1.93
N PRO A 608 -15.90 29.63 -2.69
CA PRO A 608 -14.60 28.98 -2.85
C PRO A 608 -13.70 29.68 -3.87
N GLN A 609 -12.41 29.36 -3.86
CA GLN A 609 -11.38 29.78 -4.82
C GLN A 609 -11.13 31.28 -4.93
N ILE A 610 -11.42 32.05 -3.86
CA ILE A 610 -11.12 33.48 -3.80
C ILE A 610 -9.62 33.70 -3.96
N ILE A 611 -9.21 34.56 -4.90
CA ILE A 611 -7.81 34.99 -5.06
C ILE A 611 -7.66 36.52 -5.06
N SER A 612 -8.77 37.26 -5.14
CA SER A 612 -8.76 38.72 -5.23
C SER A 612 -9.91 39.37 -4.45
N ILE A 613 -9.70 40.62 -4.05
CA ILE A 613 -10.74 41.44 -3.41
C ILE A 613 -11.87 41.77 -4.40
N ASP A 614 -11.55 41.87 -5.70
CA ASP A 614 -12.53 42.20 -6.73
C ASP A 614 -13.56 41.08 -6.94
N GLU A 615 -13.17 39.82 -6.79
CA GLU A 615 -14.12 38.68 -6.78
C GLU A 615 -15.10 38.80 -5.62
N VAL A 616 -14.62 39.14 -4.42
CA VAL A 616 -15.47 39.34 -3.23
C VAL A 616 -16.42 40.53 -3.44
N LYS A 617 -15.95 41.63 -4.03
CA LYS A 617 -16.79 42.79 -4.37
C LYS A 617 -17.85 42.45 -5.41
N LYS A 618 -17.51 41.70 -6.46
CA LYS A 618 -18.47 41.28 -7.48
C LYS A 618 -19.55 40.36 -6.90
N ALA A 619 -19.15 39.38 -6.09
CA ALA A 619 -20.09 38.53 -5.36
C ALA A 619 -21.01 39.35 -4.44
N ARG A 620 -20.46 40.34 -3.73
CA ARG A 620 -21.23 41.27 -2.89
C ARG A 620 -22.24 42.07 -3.68
N THR A 621 -21.87 42.57 -4.85
CA THR A 621 -22.78 43.32 -5.73
C THR A 621 -23.99 42.45 -6.11
N ILE A 622 -23.76 41.20 -6.54
CA ILE A 622 -24.86 40.26 -6.86
C ILE A 622 -25.72 39.98 -5.62
N PHE A 623 -25.10 39.79 -4.45
CA PHE A 623 -25.81 39.58 -3.19
C PHE A 623 -26.74 40.75 -2.82
N ASN A 624 -26.26 41.98 -3.04
CA ASN A 624 -27.03 43.21 -2.83
C ASN A 624 -28.14 43.40 -3.88
N GLU A 625 -27.88 43.09 -5.15
CA GLU A 625 -28.86 43.11 -6.23
C GLU A 625 -30.06 42.20 -5.93
N LEU A 626 -29.78 41.01 -5.39
CA LEU A 626 -30.79 40.03 -4.95
C LEU A 626 -31.46 40.40 -3.62
N LYS A 627 -31.05 41.50 -2.98
CA LYS A 627 -31.58 41.99 -1.69
C LYS A 627 -31.55 40.93 -0.59
N ILE A 628 -30.44 40.20 -0.50
CA ILE A 628 -30.26 39.16 0.51
C ILE A 628 -29.80 39.84 1.81
N ASN A 629 -30.66 39.86 2.83
CA ASN A 629 -30.41 40.56 4.10
C ASN A 629 -30.30 39.63 5.32
N ASN A 630 -30.75 38.38 5.17
CA ASN A 630 -30.93 37.39 6.24
C ASN A 630 -30.10 36.12 6.03
N VAL A 631 -29.15 36.17 5.09
CA VAL A 631 -28.15 35.11 4.85
C VAL A 631 -26.79 35.71 5.14
N GLN A 632 -25.97 35.00 5.92
CA GLN A 632 -24.59 35.43 6.20
C GLN A 632 -23.73 35.29 4.94
N PHE A 633 -22.86 36.25 4.69
CA PHE A 633 -21.93 36.27 3.56
C PHE A 633 -20.53 35.89 4.05
N GLY A 634 -20.01 34.77 3.59
CA GLY A 634 -18.68 34.29 3.94
C GLY A 634 -17.79 34.01 2.75
N VAL A 635 -16.55 33.65 3.02
CA VAL A 635 -15.58 33.20 2.01
C VAL A 635 -14.84 31.96 2.51
N MET A 636 -14.44 31.10 1.59
CA MET A 636 -13.53 30.00 1.92
C MET A 636 -12.09 30.49 1.78
N ILE A 637 -11.28 30.27 2.82
CA ILE A 637 -9.86 30.58 2.83
C ILE A 637 -9.10 29.30 2.49
N GLU A 638 -8.91 29.11 1.20
CA GLU A 638 -8.27 27.91 0.64
C GLU A 638 -7.21 28.21 -0.41
N THR A 639 -6.96 29.49 -0.69
CA THR A 639 -5.84 29.92 -1.53
C THR A 639 -4.84 30.74 -0.70
N PRO A 640 -3.53 30.67 -1.03
CA PRO A 640 -2.54 31.53 -0.39
C PRO A 640 -2.85 33.01 -0.57
N ALA A 641 -3.41 33.40 -1.72
CA ALA A 641 -3.82 34.77 -1.99
C ALA A 641 -4.90 35.25 -1.01
N ALA A 642 -5.96 34.47 -0.78
CA ALA A 642 -7.00 34.82 0.19
C ALA A 642 -6.46 34.93 1.62
N SER A 643 -5.57 34.03 2.01
CA SER A 643 -4.88 34.07 3.31
C SER A 643 -4.03 35.33 3.49
N ILE A 644 -3.32 35.76 2.44
CA ILE A 644 -2.50 36.99 2.46
C ILE A 644 -3.41 38.23 2.52
N LEU A 645 -4.46 38.26 1.71
CA LEU A 645 -5.40 39.38 1.57
C LEU A 645 -6.50 39.41 2.64
N ILE A 646 -6.44 38.54 3.64
CA ILE A 646 -7.52 38.35 4.62
C ILE A 646 -7.98 39.65 5.28
N LYS A 647 -7.05 40.57 5.57
CA LYS A 647 -7.38 41.85 6.19
C LYS A 647 -8.32 42.66 5.29
N ASP A 648 -7.97 42.80 4.01
CA ASP A 648 -8.73 43.57 3.02
C ASP A 648 -10.04 42.88 2.64
N ILE A 649 -10.05 41.54 2.66
CA ILE A 649 -11.26 40.73 2.50
C ILE A 649 -12.24 40.99 3.65
N CYS A 650 -11.76 41.01 4.91
CA CYS A 650 -12.58 41.33 6.06
C CYS A 650 -13.18 42.76 5.99
N GLU A 651 -12.45 43.73 5.43
CA GLU A 651 -12.95 45.10 5.20
C GLU A 651 -14.15 45.13 4.22
N GLN A 652 -14.37 44.08 3.41
CA GLN A 652 -15.57 43.90 2.58
C GLN A 652 -16.79 43.41 3.37
N LYS A 653 -16.77 43.51 4.71
CA LYS A 653 -17.87 43.20 5.64
C LYS A 653 -18.39 41.77 5.49
N ILE A 654 -17.50 40.80 5.38
CA ILE A 654 -17.86 39.38 5.46
C ILE A 654 -18.25 39.03 6.90
N ASP A 655 -19.16 38.08 7.06
CA ASP A 655 -19.66 37.64 8.37
C ASP A 655 -18.80 36.50 8.95
N PHE A 656 -18.29 35.62 8.07
CA PHE A 656 -17.49 34.47 8.48
C PHE A 656 -16.50 34.01 7.40
N ILE A 657 -15.52 33.21 7.82
CA ILE A 657 -14.65 32.44 6.94
C ILE A 657 -14.69 30.96 7.29
N SER A 658 -14.37 30.10 6.33
CA SER A 658 -14.03 28.70 6.59
C SER A 658 -12.72 28.33 5.90
N PHE A 659 -11.80 27.68 6.61
CA PHE A 659 -10.59 27.13 5.99
C PHE A 659 -10.93 25.88 5.17
N GLY A 660 -10.56 25.90 3.90
CA GLY A 660 -10.46 24.70 3.06
C GLY A 660 -9.00 24.22 3.09
N THR A 661 -8.60 23.49 4.13
CA THR A 661 -7.18 23.12 4.33
C THR A 661 -6.64 22.21 3.24
N ASN A 662 -7.53 21.46 2.61
CA ASN A 662 -7.24 20.59 1.48
C ASN A 662 -6.55 21.38 0.35
N ASP A 663 -7.20 22.42 -0.14
CA ASP A 663 -6.69 23.22 -1.25
C ASP A 663 -5.66 24.25 -0.76
N LEU A 664 -5.80 24.76 0.47
CA LEU A 664 -4.79 25.65 1.07
C LEU A 664 -3.42 24.97 1.13
N THR A 665 -3.37 23.70 1.55
CA THR A 665 -2.13 22.93 1.66
C THR A 665 -1.56 22.69 0.26
N GLN A 666 -2.38 22.18 -0.65
CA GLN A 666 -2.01 21.92 -2.04
C GLN A 666 -1.40 23.15 -2.72
N TYR A 667 -2.05 24.31 -2.66
CA TYR A 667 -1.54 25.53 -3.29
C TYR A 667 -0.38 26.18 -2.54
N THR A 668 -0.33 26.05 -1.21
CA THR A 668 0.79 26.59 -0.41
C THR A 668 2.08 25.82 -0.68
N LEU A 669 1.98 24.51 -0.80
CA LEU A 669 3.12 23.63 -1.03
C LEU A 669 3.39 23.36 -2.51
N ALA A 670 2.48 23.81 -3.40
CA ALA A 670 2.49 23.54 -4.83
C ALA A 670 2.51 22.03 -5.15
N ILE A 671 1.64 21.26 -4.47
CA ILE A 671 1.51 19.81 -4.58
C ILE A 671 0.11 19.47 -5.05
N ASP A 672 -0.01 18.69 -6.12
CA ASP A 672 -1.28 18.05 -6.48
C ASP A 672 -1.48 16.81 -5.60
N ARG A 673 -2.43 16.86 -4.66
CA ARG A 673 -2.70 15.73 -3.75
C ARG A 673 -3.26 14.49 -4.46
N GLY A 674 -3.73 14.64 -5.70
CA GLY A 674 -4.16 13.52 -6.55
C GLY A 674 -3.03 12.92 -7.38
N ASN A 675 -1.85 13.54 -7.37
CA ASN A 675 -0.66 13.01 -8.02
C ASN A 675 0.13 12.13 -7.04
N GLU A 676 0.14 10.82 -7.33
CA GLU A 676 0.79 9.79 -6.52
C GLU A 676 2.29 10.07 -6.31
N ASP A 677 2.98 10.71 -7.28
CA ASP A 677 4.42 10.97 -7.24
C ASP A 677 4.84 12.03 -6.18
N VAL A 678 3.87 12.80 -5.64
CA VAL A 678 4.12 13.89 -4.69
C VAL A 678 3.16 13.89 -3.49
N GLN A 679 2.32 12.87 -3.37
CA GLN A 679 1.31 12.80 -2.32
C GLN A 679 1.93 12.59 -0.92
N ASP A 680 3.10 11.95 -0.84
CA ASP A 680 3.82 11.67 0.41
C ASP A 680 4.31 12.94 1.12
N ILE A 681 4.61 14.00 0.37
CA ILE A 681 5.03 15.32 0.88
C ILE A 681 3.84 16.26 1.18
N TYR A 682 2.60 15.83 0.92
CA TYR A 682 1.40 16.59 1.29
C TYR A 682 1.18 16.53 2.82
N ASP A 683 1.33 17.67 3.48
CA ASP A 683 1.15 17.78 4.94
C ASP A 683 0.40 19.05 5.34
N GLU A 684 -0.79 18.88 5.90
CA GLU A 684 -1.64 19.96 6.40
C GLU A 684 -1.08 20.60 7.68
N MET A 685 -0.22 19.88 8.40
CA MET A 685 0.50 20.37 9.58
C MET A 685 1.79 21.11 9.21
N ASN A 686 2.09 21.26 7.91
CA ASN A 686 3.25 22.01 7.46
C ASN A 686 3.22 23.45 7.99
N TRP A 687 4.36 23.93 8.47
CA TRP A 687 4.48 25.25 9.09
C TRP A 687 4.06 26.40 8.16
N ALA A 688 4.21 26.28 6.85
CA ALA A 688 3.74 27.28 5.91
C ALA A 688 2.20 27.41 5.94
N VAL A 689 1.50 26.29 6.06
CA VAL A 689 0.03 26.22 6.17
C VAL A 689 -0.42 26.73 7.55
N LEU A 690 0.20 26.24 8.63
CA LEU A 690 -0.13 26.66 9.99
C LEU A 690 0.07 28.17 10.23
N LYS A 691 1.12 28.79 9.65
CA LYS A 691 1.34 30.24 9.72
C LYS A 691 0.21 31.02 9.04
N GLN A 692 -0.28 30.53 7.92
CA GLN A 692 -1.40 31.14 7.21
C GLN A 692 -2.69 31.05 8.01
N ILE A 693 -3.01 29.86 8.53
CA ILE A 693 -4.17 29.67 9.42
C ILE A 693 -4.10 30.59 10.64
N SER A 694 -2.95 30.65 11.32
CA SER A 694 -2.74 31.53 12.49
C SER A 694 -2.93 33.02 12.14
N ARG A 695 -2.36 33.47 11.00
CA ARG A 695 -2.54 34.85 10.53
C ARG A 695 -4.02 35.17 10.29
N VAL A 696 -4.72 34.30 9.57
CA VAL A 696 -6.14 34.49 9.23
C VAL A 696 -6.99 34.55 10.49
N ILE A 697 -6.84 33.59 11.42
CA ILE A 697 -7.59 33.59 12.69
C ILE A 697 -7.37 34.90 13.45
N ARG A 698 -6.12 35.36 13.55
CA ARG A 698 -5.77 36.60 14.26
C ARG A 698 -6.40 37.83 13.60
N GLU A 699 -6.34 37.96 12.28
CA GLU A 699 -6.90 39.14 11.60
C GLU A 699 -8.43 39.15 11.62
N CYS A 700 -9.08 37.99 11.44
CA CYS A 700 -10.54 37.87 11.54
C CYS A 700 -11.03 38.24 12.95
N LYS A 701 -10.36 37.77 14.00
CA LYS A 701 -10.69 38.13 15.40
C LYS A 701 -10.66 39.63 15.66
N LYS A 702 -9.66 40.34 15.14
CA LYS A 702 -9.57 41.81 15.30
C LYS A 702 -10.76 42.54 14.66
N GLN A 703 -11.35 41.94 13.63
CA GLN A 703 -12.45 42.53 12.86
C GLN A 703 -13.83 41.94 13.22
N GLY A 704 -13.89 41.00 14.18
CA GLY A 704 -15.13 40.35 14.59
C GLY A 704 -15.74 39.40 13.55
N VAL A 705 -14.92 38.85 12.66
CA VAL A 705 -15.35 37.87 11.64
C VAL A 705 -15.22 36.45 12.22
N GLU A 706 -16.29 35.64 12.14
CA GLU A 706 -16.31 34.27 12.68
C GLU A 706 -15.39 33.35 11.86
N THR A 707 -14.56 32.57 12.53
CA THR A 707 -13.59 31.66 11.91
C THR A 707 -13.99 30.20 12.09
N SER A 708 -13.92 29.44 11.00
CA SER A 708 -14.19 28.00 10.99
C SER A 708 -13.16 27.26 10.17
N ILE A 709 -13.05 25.96 10.39
CA ILE A 709 -12.38 25.01 9.50
C ILE A 709 -13.39 23.96 9.06
N CYS A 710 -13.26 23.50 7.82
CA CYS A 710 -13.99 22.35 7.31
C CYS A 710 -13.03 21.37 6.60
N GLY A 711 -13.48 20.13 6.40
CA GLY A 711 -12.66 19.07 5.82
C GLY A 711 -12.02 18.16 6.87
N GLN A 712 -11.24 17.18 6.39
CA GLN A 712 -10.71 16.10 7.23
C GLN A 712 -9.68 16.59 8.27
N ALA A 713 -8.96 17.69 7.99
CA ALA A 713 -8.04 18.29 8.97
C ALA A 713 -8.74 18.68 10.28
N GLY A 714 -10.00 19.14 10.22
CA GLY A 714 -10.79 19.47 11.40
C GLY A 714 -11.07 18.26 12.31
N SER A 715 -10.94 17.05 11.77
CA SER A 715 -11.09 15.79 12.50
C SER A 715 -9.76 15.23 13.04
N LYS A 716 -8.61 15.88 12.77
CA LYS A 716 -7.29 15.43 13.24
C LYS A 716 -6.96 16.02 14.62
N PRO A 717 -6.65 15.22 15.65
CA PRO A 717 -6.39 15.72 17.01
C PRO A 717 -5.30 16.79 17.10
N GLU A 718 -4.22 16.69 16.32
CA GLU A 718 -3.13 17.66 16.32
C GLU A 718 -3.54 19.03 15.75
N MET A 719 -4.29 19.02 14.65
CA MET A 719 -4.86 20.23 14.07
C MET A 719 -5.86 20.86 15.04
N VAL A 720 -6.74 20.06 15.66
CA VAL A 720 -7.69 20.55 16.68
C VAL A 720 -6.96 21.24 17.83
N LYS A 721 -5.91 20.62 18.38
CA LYS A 721 -5.06 21.21 19.42
C LYS A 721 -4.48 22.56 18.98
N PHE A 722 -3.97 22.63 17.75
CA PHE A 722 -3.44 23.86 17.19
C PHE A 722 -4.51 24.94 17.06
N LEU A 723 -5.66 24.62 16.47
CA LEU A 723 -6.75 25.55 16.19
C LEU A 723 -7.39 26.11 17.47
N VAL A 724 -7.65 25.26 18.47
CA VAL A 724 -8.15 25.69 19.78
C VAL A 724 -7.14 26.63 20.44
N LYS A 725 -5.84 26.35 20.32
CA LYS A 725 -4.78 27.24 20.84
C LYS A 725 -4.70 28.58 20.10
N GLN A 726 -4.93 28.60 18.78
CA GLN A 726 -5.10 29.86 18.02
C GLN A 726 -6.44 30.56 18.34
N GLY A 727 -7.37 29.81 18.93
CA GLY A 727 -8.70 30.21 19.38
C GLY A 727 -9.70 30.35 18.23
N ILE A 728 -9.74 29.39 17.31
CA ILE A 728 -10.79 29.34 16.29
C ILE A 728 -12.21 29.36 16.92
N ASP A 729 -13.20 29.93 16.23
CA ASP A 729 -14.56 30.04 16.75
C ASP A 729 -15.37 28.74 16.59
N SER A 730 -15.14 28.00 15.50
CA SER A 730 -15.81 26.72 15.27
C SER A 730 -14.96 25.71 14.48
N ILE A 731 -15.25 24.42 14.67
CA ILE A 731 -14.63 23.31 13.93
C ILE A 731 -15.75 22.45 13.34
N SER A 732 -15.70 22.20 12.03
CA SER A 732 -16.69 21.41 11.31
C SER A 732 -16.12 20.02 10.98
N VAL A 733 -16.77 18.97 11.47
CA VAL A 733 -16.28 17.59 11.37
C VAL A 733 -17.32 16.63 10.82
N ASN A 734 -16.92 15.41 10.50
CA ASN A 734 -17.88 14.34 10.18
C ASN A 734 -18.67 13.96 11.44
N ALA A 735 -19.92 13.52 11.26
CA ALA A 735 -20.83 13.25 12.36
C ALA A 735 -20.36 12.11 13.30
N ASP A 736 -19.61 11.15 12.77
CA ASP A 736 -19.08 9.98 13.46
C ASP A 736 -17.93 10.29 14.44
N VAL A 737 -17.15 11.33 14.16
CA VAL A 737 -16.03 11.80 15.01
C VAL A 737 -16.39 13.03 15.84
N ALA A 738 -17.58 13.61 15.64
CA ALA A 738 -18.02 14.83 16.31
C ALA A 738 -17.93 14.74 17.84
N LYS A 739 -18.29 13.59 18.42
CA LYS A 739 -18.22 13.36 19.86
C LYS A 739 -16.78 13.45 20.37
N GLU A 740 -15.90 12.66 19.78
CA GLU A 740 -14.49 12.56 20.19
C GLU A 740 -13.78 13.92 20.07
N ILE A 741 -13.99 14.62 18.96
CA ILE A 741 -13.41 15.95 18.77
C ILE A 741 -13.97 16.94 19.79
N SER A 742 -15.27 16.90 20.08
CA SER A 742 -15.84 17.77 21.12
C SER A 742 -15.23 17.49 22.50
N GLU A 743 -14.97 16.24 22.85
CA GLU A 743 -14.33 15.86 24.12
C GLU A 743 -12.88 16.34 24.19
N LEU A 744 -12.14 16.22 23.08
CA LEU A 744 -10.80 16.77 22.97
C LEU A 744 -10.80 18.30 23.15
N VAL A 745 -11.69 19.01 22.47
CA VAL A 745 -11.84 20.47 22.60
C VAL A 745 -12.19 20.84 24.04
N HIS A 746 -13.18 20.18 24.64
CA HIS A 746 -13.59 20.42 26.02
C HIS A 746 -12.42 20.23 27.00
N LYS A 747 -11.62 19.17 26.81
CA LYS A 747 -10.44 18.89 27.63
C LYS A 747 -9.38 20.00 27.50
N LEU A 748 -9.14 20.49 26.29
CA LEU A 748 -8.19 21.58 26.02
C LEU A 748 -8.64 22.90 26.63
N GLU A 749 -9.94 23.18 26.64
CA GLU A 749 -10.51 24.43 27.18
C GLU A 749 -10.62 24.45 28.70
N THR A 750 -10.85 23.29 29.32
CA THR A 750 -11.02 23.14 30.78
C THR A 750 -9.70 22.85 31.50
N GLY A 751 -8.65 22.44 30.79
CA GLY A 751 -7.36 22.09 31.37
C GLY A 751 -7.34 20.78 32.15
N ALA A 752 -8.37 19.94 32.02
CA ALA A 752 -8.47 18.66 32.72
C ALA A 752 -7.45 17.66 32.15
N GLN A 753 -6.39 17.36 32.92
CA GLN A 753 -5.56 16.19 32.65
C GLN A 753 -6.38 14.90 32.88
N PRO A 754 -6.14 13.82 32.11
CA PRO A 754 -6.83 12.57 32.35
C PRO A 754 -6.49 12.08 33.76
N LYS A 755 -7.52 11.77 34.56
CA LYS A 755 -7.35 10.96 35.77
C LYS A 755 -6.83 9.60 35.32
N THR A 756 -5.53 9.41 35.41
CA THR A 756 -4.91 8.09 35.37
C THR A 756 -5.55 7.29 36.51
N GLN A 757 -6.05 6.10 36.20
CA GLN A 757 -6.51 5.16 37.22
C GLN A 757 -5.37 4.95 38.23
N GLU A 758 -5.70 5.12 39.51
CA GLU A 758 -4.80 4.97 40.63
C GLU A 758 -4.13 3.58 40.64
N GLN A 759 -2.84 3.51 40.34
CA GLN A 759 -1.97 2.49 40.93
C GLN A 759 -1.34 3.08 42.20
N LYS A 760 -1.45 2.33 43.31
CA LYS A 760 -0.98 2.69 44.65
C LYS A 760 0.51 3.10 44.66
N PRO A 761 0.91 4.04 45.54
CA PRO A 761 2.23 4.65 45.52
C PRO A 761 3.30 3.71 46.08
N ALA A 762 4.38 3.51 45.33
CA ALA A 762 5.68 3.13 45.87
C ALA A 762 6.52 4.40 46.08
N THR A 763 7.07 4.51 47.27
CA THR A 763 7.75 5.66 47.87
C THR A 763 9.09 6.01 47.21
N GLU A 764 9.36 7.32 47.27
CA GLU A 764 10.67 8.01 47.28
C GLU A 764 11.44 8.21 45.97
N GLN A 765 11.41 9.48 45.52
CA GLN A 765 12.32 10.09 44.54
C GLN A 765 13.71 10.28 45.15
N PRO A 766 14.72 10.47 44.28
CA PRO A 766 15.48 11.71 44.39
C PRO A 766 15.55 12.48 43.07
N LYS A 767 15.58 13.81 43.23
CA LYS A 767 15.68 14.84 42.20
C LYS A 767 17.15 15.14 41.80
N PRO A 768 17.36 15.88 40.70
CA PRO A 768 18.53 15.80 39.83
C PRO A 768 19.57 16.88 40.10
N GLU A 769 20.79 16.70 39.57
CA GLU A 769 21.55 17.67 38.74
C GLU A 769 23.03 17.25 38.62
N SER A 770 23.62 17.40 37.43
CA SER A 770 24.71 18.38 37.24
C SER A 770 25.34 18.32 35.85
N LYS A 771 25.64 19.52 35.36
CA LYS A 771 26.43 19.84 34.17
C LYS A 771 27.93 19.65 34.48
N ILE A 772 28.66 19.30 33.43
CA ILE A 772 30.11 19.10 33.39
C ILE A 772 30.85 20.44 33.42
N GLU A 773 31.92 20.55 34.23
CA GLU A 773 33.09 21.43 34.03
C GLU A 773 34.34 20.82 34.72
N PRO A 774 35.58 21.24 34.37
CA PRO A 774 36.71 20.33 34.12
C PRO A 774 37.65 20.07 35.31
N ILE A 775 38.31 18.91 35.26
CA ILE A 775 39.23 18.37 36.27
C ILE A 775 40.56 19.13 36.26
N ASN A 776 40.92 19.70 37.41
CA ASN A 776 42.25 20.24 37.67
C ASN A 776 42.65 19.97 39.13
N ASN A 777 43.21 18.79 39.42
CA ASN A 777 44.34 18.72 40.35
C ASN A 777 45.02 17.35 40.33
N LYS A 778 46.34 17.39 40.16
CA LYS A 778 47.28 16.30 40.32
C LYS A 778 47.43 16.03 41.82
N GLU A 779 46.84 14.96 42.35
CA GLU A 779 47.41 14.25 43.52
C GLU A 779 46.78 12.87 43.82
N GLU A 780 45.70 12.45 43.17
CA GLU A 780 45.11 11.11 43.40
C GLU A 780 45.59 10.01 42.42
N ILE A 781 46.60 10.26 41.59
CA ILE A 781 47.19 9.27 40.65
C ILE A 781 48.32 8.44 41.31
N LYS A 782 48.26 8.21 42.63
CA LYS A 782 49.31 7.40 43.31
C LYS A 782 48.82 6.30 44.25
N GLU A 783 47.52 6.10 44.45
CA GLU A 783 47.03 4.98 45.26
C GLU A 783 46.20 3.92 44.50
N GLU A 784 45.84 4.14 43.23
CA GLU A 784 45.10 3.13 42.41
C GLU A 784 45.96 2.29 41.45
N ILE A 785 47.30 2.33 41.56
CA ILE A 785 48.21 1.52 40.72
C ILE A 785 48.75 0.26 41.45
N GLN A 786 48.23 -0.09 42.63
CA GLN A 786 48.74 -1.24 43.40
C GLN A 786 47.78 -2.43 43.58
N GLU A 787 46.58 -2.44 43.00
CA GLU A 787 45.60 -3.55 43.15
C GLU A 787 45.04 -4.16 41.84
N ARG A 788 45.69 -3.94 40.69
CA ARG A 788 45.34 -4.68 39.45
C ARG A 788 46.54 -5.37 38.80
N LYS A 789 47.07 -6.35 39.53
CA LYS A 789 47.76 -7.53 38.98
C LYS A 789 47.29 -8.72 39.80
N ILE A 790 47.07 -9.86 39.15
CA ILE A 790 46.48 -11.12 39.65
C ILE A 790 44.99 -11.25 39.25
N ASP A 791 44.72 -11.77 38.04
CA ASP A 791 44.03 -13.07 37.88
C ASP A 791 44.11 -13.57 36.41
N ASP A 792 45.31 -13.53 35.83
CA ASP A 792 45.57 -13.96 34.43
C ASP A 792 46.06 -15.42 34.33
N ASP A 793 45.97 -16.18 35.43
CA ASP A 793 46.44 -17.57 35.54
C ASP A 793 45.31 -18.62 35.54
N LYS A 794 44.03 -18.21 35.52
CA LYS A 794 42.88 -19.13 35.41
C LYS A 794 42.38 -19.35 33.98
N ALA A 795 42.75 -18.51 33.02
CA ALA A 795 42.33 -18.64 31.62
C ALA A 795 43.29 -19.49 30.76
N LYS A 796 44.44 -19.91 31.29
CA LYS A 796 45.47 -20.68 30.54
C LYS A 796 45.60 -22.16 30.91
N LYS A 797 44.71 -22.70 31.76
CA LYS A 797 44.77 -24.11 32.20
C LYS A 797 43.64 -25.03 31.70
N ALA A 798 42.74 -24.54 30.83
CA ALA A 798 41.64 -25.34 30.28
C ALA A 798 41.84 -25.79 28.82
N LEU A 799 43.03 -25.57 28.25
CA LEU A 799 43.38 -25.94 26.88
C LEU A 799 44.72 -26.66 26.87
N GLN A 800 44.78 -27.90 27.36
CA GLN A 800 45.84 -28.87 27.02
C GLN A 800 45.50 -30.28 27.52
N ASN A 801 45.32 -31.18 26.55
CA ASN A 801 45.22 -32.65 26.56
C ASN A 801 43.88 -33.34 26.89
N PRO A 802 43.38 -34.20 25.96
CA PRO A 802 42.23 -35.07 26.14
C PRO A 802 42.65 -36.44 26.68
N GLU A 803 41.78 -37.14 27.42
CA GLU A 803 41.78 -38.61 27.52
C GLU A 803 40.52 -39.12 28.27
N PRO A 804 40.15 -40.41 28.16
CA PRO A 804 38.85 -40.82 27.64
C PRO A 804 37.93 -41.40 28.72
N ILE A 805 36.61 -41.41 28.47
CA ILE A 805 35.67 -42.17 29.29
C ILE A 805 34.83 -43.04 28.37
N SER A 806 35.22 -44.32 28.36
CA SER A 806 34.38 -45.48 28.15
C SER A 806 33.27 -45.52 29.21
N ASP A 807 32.03 -45.73 28.81
CA ASP A 807 31.33 -46.97 29.15
C ASP A 807 29.99 -47.03 28.43
N ILE A 808 29.82 -48.16 27.75
CA ILE A 808 28.67 -48.61 27.00
C ILE A 808 27.81 -49.41 27.98
N GLU A 809 26.53 -49.06 28.10
CA GLU A 809 25.51 -50.05 28.46
C GLU A 809 24.53 -50.19 27.30
N VAL A 810 24.56 -51.39 26.72
CA VAL A 810 23.69 -51.90 25.67
C VAL A 810 22.35 -52.26 26.30
N VAL A 811 21.25 -51.74 25.75
CA VAL A 811 19.93 -52.34 25.93
C VAL A 811 19.41 -52.78 24.57
N GLU A 812 19.14 -54.08 24.48
CA GLU A 812 18.84 -54.87 23.29
C GLU A 812 17.53 -54.45 22.60
N GLU A 813 17.57 -54.39 21.26
CA GLU A 813 16.38 -54.42 20.41
C GLU A 813 15.81 -55.86 20.34
N PRO A 814 14.48 -56.06 20.39
CA PRO A 814 13.89 -57.32 19.98
C PRO A 814 13.88 -57.45 18.45
N LYS A 815 14.42 -58.57 17.97
CA LYS A 815 14.31 -59.07 16.59
C LYS A 815 12.92 -59.66 16.30
N GLU A 816 12.70 -59.83 14.99
CA GLU A 816 11.68 -60.62 14.27
C GLU A 816 10.45 -59.80 13.81
N ASP A 817 10.01 -59.84 12.55
CA ASP A 817 10.22 -60.84 11.51
C ASP A 817 9.97 -60.28 10.10
N LYS A 818 10.75 -60.72 9.11
CA LYS A 818 10.52 -60.50 7.66
C LYS A 818 9.87 -61.74 7.07
N PRO A 819 8.84 -61.62 6.21
CA PRO A 819 8.54 -62.67 5.24
C PRO A 819 9.30 -62.45 3.93
N ARG A 820 9.76 -63.57 3.38
CA ARG A 820 10.54 -63.74 2.15
C ARG A 820 9.72 -63.51 0.87
N LYS A 821 10.44 -63.19 -0.20
CA LYS A 821 10.00 -63.24 -1.60
C LYS A 821 9.95 -64.69 -2.13
N GLU A 822 9.35 -64.81 -3.32
CA GLU A 822 9.21 -65.96 -4.25
C GLU A 822 7.84 -66.65 -4.09
N ASP A 823 6.98 -66.80 -5.11
CA ASP A 823 7.13 -66.77 -6.57
C ASP A 823 5.76 -66.54 -7.25
N ILE A 824 5.80 -66.41 -8.58
CA ILE A 824 4.89 -67.01 -9.57
C ILE A 824 4.28 -66.00 -10.57
N PHE A 825 4.74 -66.15 -11.81
CA PHE A 825 4.10 -65.80 -13.08
C PHE A 825 2.57 -66.00 -13.11
N ASN A 826 1.83 -64.95 -13.48
CA ASN A 826 0.79 -64.96 -14.53
C ASN A 826 0.26 -63.56 -14.80
#